data_AF-A0A8B5WGB8-F1
#
_entry.id   AF-A0A8B5WGB8-F1
#
_cell.length_a   1.000
_cell.length_b   1.000
_cell.length_c   1.000
_cell.angle_alpha   90.00
_cell.angle_beta   90.00
_cell.angle_gamma   90.00
#
_symmetry.space_group_name_H-M   'P 1'
#
loop_
_entity.id
_entity.type
_entity.pdbx_description
1 polymer ?
#
loop_
_entity_poly.entity_id
_entity_poly.type
_entity_poly.pdbx_seq_one_letter_code
_entity_poly.pdbx_strand_id
1 'polypeptide(L)'
;MIIKSPKKLIEVALPLDDINVAAAREKSIRHGHPSTLHLWWARRPLAAARAVLFAQMVNDPGGERGYKAGLTKEQANKKREALFDIIRDLVKWENTNNETVLERARAAIRESWRETCEMNKGKPGFDPDQLPAFHDPFAGGGAIPLEAQRLGLEAHASDLNPVAVLINKAMIEIPPKFAGRPPVGPEIEADKTSKKKSSHDAFEDWSGARGLAEDVRRYGHWMREEAFKRIGHLYPPVEITQAMVDNPANPRPDLQPYVGRKLTVIAWLWARTVKSPNPAYRHVDVPLVSNFMLSTKKGKEAYVEPVVEGDSYRFEVRIGAPDDTEAAKSGTKLSRGANFECIMSRSPIESEHIYSEAKRGRMDTRLMAIVCEGDRSRVYLPPSMEMEEIARKAQPAWQPENLMPNNPRWFSPPLYGLTTYGDLFTPRQLVALNTLSELITEARERVRIDALSVGIHDDGTPLHQGGNGAKAYSDALGLYLAFALDKGANYGSTLCAWHQTRYGIVSTFGRQALPMVWDFAEANPVGNSSGNFYQGALQAAKVVEQMPARSAGYASQQNASEQNLSEGKVISTDPPYYDNIGYADLSDFFYVWLRRSLGDTFPQLLQTISVPKNEELIAAPYRHGGREQAETFFLNGMRRTMQSLCRASEGSTPVTIYYAFRQSETRSDEGTASTGWETFLEAVVGAGFSVTGTWPMRTEYTGNLKKNVSALASSIVLVCRPREATAESISRKDFQRELRSELPEALETMIGG
;
A
#
# COMPACT_ATOMS: atom_id res chain seq x y z
N MET A 1 26.82 28.44 15.80
CA MET A 1 28.20 28.02 15.46
C MET A 1 28.15 27.31 14.12
N ILE A 2 29.08 27.56 13.20
CA ILE A 2 29.05 26.97 11.85
C ILE A 2 29.41 25.47 11.95
N ILE A 3 28.53 24.57 11.48
CA ILE A 3 28.79 23.14 11.40
C ILE A 3 29.60 22.84 10.14
N LYS A 4 30.65 22.02 10.29
CA LYS A 4 31.56 21.67 9.20
C LYS A 4 31.17 20.32 8.63
N SER A 5 30.92 20.24 7.33
CA SER A 5 30.56 18.99 6.66
C SER A 5 31.37 18.82 5.38
N PRO A 6 32.01 17.66 5.16
CA PRO A 6 32.40 17.25 3.81
C PRO A 6 31.19 17.18 2.88
N LYS A 7 31.41 17.26 1.56
CA LYS A 7 30.39 16.88 0.59
C LYS A 7 30.02 15.42 0.81
N LYS A 8 28.73 15.11 0.78
CA LYS A 8 28.23 13.73 0.83
C LYS A 8 28.24 13.12 -0.56
N LEU A 9 28.28 11.79 -0.64
CA LEU A 9 28.28 11.06 -1.91
C LEU A 9 27.08 11.47 -2.78
N ILE A 10 25.91 11.64 -2.15
CA ILE A 10 24.68 12.07 -2.82
C ILE A 10 24.74 13.49 -3.42
N GLU A 11 25.74 14.30 -3.06
CA GLU A 11 25.93 15.64 -3.63
C GLU A 11 26.87 15.63 -4.84
N VAL A 12 27.42 14.46 -5.21
CA VAL A 12 28.44 14.33 -6.25
C VAL A 12 28.02 13.33 -7.32
N ALA A 13 27.76 12.07 -6.97
CA ALA A 13 27.46 11.03 -7.95
C ALA A 13 26.74 9.81 -7.33
N LEU A 14 25.95 9.11 -8.15
CA LEU A 14 25.23 7.89 -7.80
C LEU A 14 25.21 6.91 -8.99
N PRO A 15 25.24 5.57 -8.75
CA PRO A 15 25.07 4.58 -9.81
C PRO A 15 23.57 4.45 -10.17
N LEU A 16 23.04 5.45 -10.87
CA LEU A 16 21.60 5.61 -11.11
C LEU A 16 20.99 4.44 -11.89
N ASP A 17 21.70 3.88 -12.87
CA ASP A 17 21.19 2.78 -13.69
C ASP A 17 20.92 1.54 -12.85
N ASP A 18 21.86 1.18 -11.96
CA ASP A 18 21.70 0.06 -11.03
C ASP A 18 20.52 0.28 -10.06
N ILE A 19 20.43 1.48 -9.48
CA ILE A 19 19.33 1.86 -8.58
C ILE A 19 17.99 1.76 -9.32
N ASN A 20 17.91 2.27 -10.54
CA ASN A 20 16.69 2.32 -11.34
C ASN A 20 16.25 0.93 -11.82
N VAL A 21 17.18 0.06 -12.19
CA VAL A 21 16.91 -1.35 -12.55
C VAL A 21 16.34 -2.09 -11.34
N ALA A 22 16.97 -1.94 -10.16
CA ALA A 22 16.51 -2.56 -8.93
C ALA A 22 15.13 -2.06 -8.49
N ALA A 23 14.92 -0.75 -8.49
CA ALA A 23 13.64 -0.12 -8.13
C ALA A 23 12.49 -0.54 -9.07
N ALA A 24 12.77 -0.74 -10.36
CA ALA A 24 11.79 -1.27 -11.31
C ALA A 24 11.46 -2.74 -11.04
N ARG A 25 12.48 -3.57 -10.76
CA ARG A 25 12.31 -5.00 -10.45
C ARG A 25 11.48 -5.23 -9.18
N GLU A 26 11.74 -4.46 -8.13
CA GLU A 26 11.08 -4.56 -6.81
C GLU A 26 9.55 -4.48 -6.91
N LYS A 27 9.02 -3.69 -7.85
CA LYS A 27 7.58 -3.50 -8.05
C LYS A 27 6.81 -4.77 -8.43
N SER A 28 7.49 -5.83 -8.85
CA SER A 28 6.89 -7.14 -9.13
C SER A 28 6.91 -8.10 -7.94
N ILE A 29 7.68 -7.76 -6.89
CA ILE A 29 7.89 -8.60 -5.72
C ILE A 29 6.70 -8.45 -4.78
N ARG A 30 6.18 -9.59 -4.31
CA ARG A 30 5.04 -9.65 -3.39
C ARG A 30 5.34 -10.44 -2.13
N HIS A 31 6.35 -11.30 -2.15
CA HIS A 31 6.69 -12.16 -1.04
C HIS A 31 7.58 -11.43 -0.05
N GLY A 32 7.12 -11.24 1.20
CA GLY A 32 7.89 -10.56 2.26
C GLY A 32 8.09 -9.05 2.05
N HIS A 33 7.49 -8.47 1.00
CA HIS A 33 7.59 -7.06 0.70
C HIS A 33 6.58 -6.24 1.53
N PRO A 34 6.94 -5.09 2.13
CA PRO A 34 6.02 -4.29 2.95
C PRO A 34 4.69 -3.89 2.30
N SER A 35 4.63 -3.85 0.97
CA SER A 35 3.38 -3.63 0.23
C SER A 35 2.33 -4.73 0.39
N THR A 36 2.72 -5.91 0.87
CA THR A 36 1.80 -6.98 1.24
C THR A 36 1.52 -7.03 2.73
N LEU A 37 2.03 -6.11 3.55
CA LEU A 37 1.58 -5.94 4.93
C LEU A 37 0.26 -5.18 4.96
N HIS A 38 0.28 -3.94 4.47
CA HIS A 38 -0.88 -3.06 4.35
C HIS A 38 -0.74 -2.15 3.12
N LEU A 39 -1.88 -1.84 2.48
CA LEU A 39 -1.91 -0.95 1.32
C LEU A 39 -1.55 0.49 1.73
N TRP A 40 -0.67 1.13 0.95
CA TRP A 40 -0.45 2.57 0.98
C TRP A 40 -0.13 3.02 -0.44
N TRP A 41 -0.74 4.12 -0.90
CA TRP A 41 -0.82 4.43 -2.33
C TRP A 41 0.49 4.97 -2.96
N ALA A 42 1.40 5.52 -2.16
CA ALA A 42 2.63 6.15 -2.63
C ALA A 42 3.87 5.62 -1.88
N ARG A 43 4.08 4.31 -1.87
CA ARG A 43 5.27 3.72 -1.24
C ARG A 43 6.47 3.81 -2.18
N ARG A 44 7.56 4.41 -1.72
CA ARG A 44 8.85 4.43 -2.45
C ARG A 44 9.47 3.03 -2.51
N PRO A 45 10.17 2.68 -3.61
CA PRO A 45 10.96 1.46 -3.65
C PRO A 45 12.02 1.45 -2.56
N LEU A 46 12.14 0.33 -1.83
CA LEU A 46 13.12 0.12 -0.78
C LEU A 46 14.55 0.27 -1.32
N ALA A 47 14.82 -0.25 -2.53
CA ALA A 47 16.09 -0.10 -3.21
C ALA A 47 16.52 1.38 -3.33
N ALA A 48 15.60 2.25 -3.76
CA ALA A 48 15.87 3.68 -3.91
C ALA A 48 16.03 4.38 -2.55
N ALA A 49 15.17 4.07 -1.58
CA ALA A 49 15.27 4.62 -0.23
C ALA A 49 16.62 4.27 0.43
N ARG A 50 17.04 3.01 0.35
CA ARG A 50 18.31 2.51 0.89
C ARG A 50 19.52 3.19 0.25
N ALA A 51 19.53 3.33 -1.08
CA ALA A 51 20.62 3.98 -1.80
C ALA A 51 20.76 5.47 -1.45
N VAL A 52 19.62 6.19 -1.39
CA VAL A 52 19.58 7.61 -1.01
C VAL A 52 20.11 7.81 0.41
N LEU A 53 19.60 7.04 1.37
CA LEU A 53 20.02 7.15 2.78
C LEU A 53 21.50 6.82 2.96
N PHE A 54 21.99 5.76 2.31
CA PHE A 54 23.42 5.43 2.36
C PHE A 54 24.28 6.57 1.81
N ALA A 55 23.95 7.08 0.61
CA ALA A 55 24.71 8.15 -0.02
C ALA A 55 24.57 9.51 0.70
N GLN A 56 23.47 9.74 1.43
CA GLN A 56 23.25 10.90 2.28
C GLN A 56 24.16 10.89 3.52
N MET A 57 24.48 9.70 4.04
CA MET A 57 25.31 9.54 5.24
C MET A 57 26.81 9.50 4.95
N VAL A 58 27.20 8.95 3.79
CA VAL A 58 28.60 8.72 3.43
C VAL A 58 29.26 9.95 2.81
N ASN A 59 30.48 10.28 3.24
CA ASN A 59 31.28 11.39 2.69
C ASN A 59 31.83 11.03 1.30
N ASP A 60 31.83 11.98 0.36
CA ASP A 60 32.51 11.79 -0.92
C ASP A 60 34.04 11.73 -0.70
N PRO A 61 34.76 10.81 -1.36
CA PRO A 61 36.19 10.69 -1.19
C PRO A 61 37.01 11.84 -1.80
N GLY A 62 36.49 12.58 -2.77
CA GLY A 62 37.21 13.60 -3.55
C GLY A 62 37.04 15.07 -3.09
N GLY A 63 37.67 15.98 -3.84
CA GLY A 63 37.60 17.44 -3.66
C GLY A 63 38.53 18.03 -2.59
N GLU A 64 38.71 19.35 -2.57
CA GLU A 64 39.27 20.07 -1.42
C GLU A 64 38.31 19.92 -0.24
N ARG A 65 38.72 19.21 0.82
CA ARG A 65 37.85 18.91 1.97
C ARG A 65 37.72 20.08 2.94
N GLY A 66 37.81 21.33 2.47
CA GLY A 66 37.73 22.60 3.22
C GLY A 66 38.74 22.81 4.37
N TYR A 67 39.22 21.73 4.97
CA TYR A 67 39.93 21.65 6.25
C TYR A 67 41.10 20.65 6.17
N LYS A 68 41.24 19.89 5.06
CA LYS A 68 42.36 19.00 4.71
C LYS A 68 42.52 18.92 3.18
N ALA A 69 43.73 18.63 2.69
CA ALA A 69 43.96 18.33 1.28
C ALA A 69 43.24 17.02 0.88
N GLY A 70 42.54 17.04 -0.25
CA GLY A 70 41.82 15.89 -0.79
C GLY A 70 42.72 14.81 -1.36
N LEU A 71 42.11 13.68 -1.75
CA LEU A 71 42.75 12.66 -2.58
C LEU A 71 42.97 13.17 -4.01
N THR A 72 43.92 12.58 -4.74
CA THR A 72 44.01 12.82 -6.19
C THR A 72 42.72 12.36 -6.88
N LYS A 73 42.39 12.91 -8.06
CA LYS A 73 41.19 12.55 -8.82
C LYS A 73 41.07 11.04 -9.02
N GLU A 74 42.16 10.37 -9.36
CA GLU A 74 42.21 8.91 -9.54
C GLU A 74 41.96 8.14 -8.24
N GLN A 75 42.59 8.54 -7.13
CA GLN A 75 42.38 7.92 -5.81
C GLN A 75 40.94 8.12 -5.31
N ALA A 76 40.38 9.31 -5.51
CA ALA A 76 39.00 9.63 -5.19
C ALA A 76 38.02 8.77 -6.00
N ASN A 77 38.24 8.64 -7.32
CA ASN A 77 37.42 7.82 -8.19
C ASN A 77 37.46 6.33 -7.77
N LYS A 78 38.64 5.79 -7.45
CA LYS A 78 38.76 4.41 -6.97
C LYS A 78 38.01 4.16 -5.67
N LYS A 79 38.09 5.09 -4.71
CA LYS A 79 37.30 4.99 -3.46
C LYS A 79 35.80 5.16 -3.71
N ARG A 80 35.42 6.04 -4.64
CA ARG A 80 34.00 6.26 -5.00
C ARG A 80 33.39 5.01 -5.63
N GLU A 81 34.14 4.36 -6.51
CA GLU A 81 33.72 3.10 -7.11
C GLU A 81 33.49 2.00 -6.06
N ALA A 82 34.34 1.92 -5.03
CA ALA A 82 34.12 0.99 -3.92
C ALA A 82 32.84 1.30 -3.12
N LEU A 83 32.45 2.57 -3.00
CA LEU A 83 31.16 2.96 -2.40
C LEU A 83 29.99 2.63 -3.34
N PHE A 84 30.17 2.77 -4.65
CA PHE A 84 29.17 2.36 -5.64
C PHE A 84 28.95 0.86 -5.62
N ASP A 85 30.00 0.04 -5.48
CA ASP A 85 29.86 -1.41 -5.30
C ASP A 85 29.00 -1.77 -4.08
N ILE A 86 29.12 -1.02 -2.97
CA ILE A 86 28.23 -1.19 -1.82
C ILE A 86 26.79 -0.85 -2.22
N ILE A 87 26.52 0.24 -2.93
CA ILE A 87 25.17 0.60 -3.41
C ILE A 87 24.62 -0.48 -4.34
N ARG A 88 25.40 -0.96 -5.32
CA ARG A 88 25.01 -2.01 -6.27
C ARG A 88 24.60 -3.29 -5.56
N ASP A 89 25.27 -3.64 -4.47
CA ASP A 89 24.87 -4.76 -3.63
C ASP A 89 23.66 -4.46 -2.75
N LEU A 90 23.60 -3.26 -2.15
CA LEU A 90 22.50 -2.84 -1.29
C LEU A 90 21.17 -2.81 -2.03
N VAL A 91 21.11 -2.35 -3.29
CA VAL A 91 19.84 -2.20 -4.01
C VAL A 91 19.20 -3.51 -4.44
N LYS A 92 19.94 -4.62 -4.44
CA LYS A 92 19.42 -5.94 -4.83
C LYS A 92 18.45 -6.45 -3.77
N TRP A 93 17.25 -6.85 -4.20
CA TRP A 93 16.21 -7.41 -3.31
C TRP A 93 16.74 -8.57 -2.46
N GLU A 94 17.53 -9.45 -3.06
CA GLU A 94 18.14 -10.63 -2.43
C GLU A 94 19.05 -10.27 -1.25
N ASN A 95 19.61 -9.05 -1.25
CA ASN A 95 20.53 -8.58 -0.22
C ASN A 95 19.85 -7.75 0.87
N THR A 96 18.54 -7.58 0.82
CA THR A 96 17.76 -6.72 1.72
C THR A 96 18.01 -7.03 3.21
N ASN A 97 18.21 -8.31 3.57
CA ASN A 97 18.54 -8.78 4.90
C ASN A 97 19.93 -9.45 4.99
N ASN A 98 20.81 -9.23 4.02
CA ASN A 98 22.15 -9.80 4.02
C ASN A 98 23.06 -9.00 4.98
N GLU A 99 23.30 -9.55 6.17
CA GLU A 99 24.08 -8.86 7.21
C GLU A 99 25.52 -8.54 6.79
N THR A 100 26.16 -9.34 5.92
CA THR A 100 27.50 -9.02 5.40
C THR A 100 27.47 -7.75 4.54
N VAL A 101 26.45 -7.60 3.70
CA VAL A 101 26.28 -6.40 2.85
C VAL A 101 25.88 -5.19 3.71
N LEU A 102 24.92 -5.38 4.63
CA LEU A 102 24.48 -4.31 5.53
C LEU A 102 25.62 -3.83 6.43
N GLU A 103 26.49 -4.72 6.91
CA GLU A 103 27.61 -4.33 7.76
C GLU A 103 28.70 -3.56 7.01
N ARG A 104 28.97 -3.90 5.73
CA ARG A 104 29.83 -3.07 4.86
C ARG A 104 29.28 -1.65 4.75
N ALA A 105 27.97 -1.51 4.57
CA ALA A 105 27.32 -0.20 4.50
C ALA A 105 27.37 0.57 5.82
N ARG A 106 27.01 -0.09 6.93
CA ARG A 106 27.07 0.48 8.29
C ARG A 106 28.49 0.92 8.65
N ALA A 107 29.51 0.14 8.28
CA ALA A 107 30.91 0.50 8.50
C ALA A 107 31.31 1.79 7.78
N ALA A 108 30.95 1.94 6.49
CA ALA A 108 31.21 3.15 5.73
C ALA A 108 30.47 4.38 6.29
N ILE A 109 29.25 4.20 6.78
CA ILE A 109 28.47 5.24 7.49
C ILE A 109 29.20 5.66 8.78
N ARG A 110 29.64 4.71 9.61
CA ARG A 110 30.37 5.01 10.86
C ARG A 110 31.70 5.70 10.61
N GLU A 111 32.46 5.28 9.59
CA GLU A 111 33.70 5.94 9.19
C GLU A 111 33.45 7.40 8.78
N SER A 112 32.45 7.63 7.94
CA SER A 112 32.06 8.98 7.50
C SER A 112 31.60 9.85 8.67
N TRP A 113 30.83 9.28 9.59
CA TRP A 113 30.35 9.98 10.79
C TRP A 113 31.49 10.37 11.74
N ARG A 114 32.45 9.48 11.98
CA ARG A 114 33.63 9.76 12.80
C ARG A 114 34.47 10.90 12.22
N GLU A 115 34.63 10.93 10.90
CA GLU A 115 35.28 12.05 10.22
C GLU A 115 34.51 13.37 10.45
N THR A 116 33.18 13.34 10.29
CA THR A 116 32.33 14.52 10.52
C THR A 116 32.39 14.98 11.99
N CYS A 117 32.41 14.07 12.96
CA CYS A 117 32.54 14.38 14.38
C CYS A 117 33.88 15.05 14.70
N GLU A 118 34.98 14.54 14.15
CA GLU A 118 36.31 15.15 14.39
C GLU A 118 36.37 16.59 13.88
N MET A 119 35.71 16.91 12.75
CA MET A 119 35.60 18.28 12.24
C MET A 119 34.76 19.21 13.13
N ASN A 120 33.91 18.64 13.99
CA ASN A 120 32.97 19.34 14.85
C ASN A 120 33.20 19.05 16.33
N LYS A 121 34.41 18.63 16.70
CA LYS A 121 34.77 18.22 18.05
C LYS A 121 34.39 19.28 19.09
N GLY A 122 33.71 18.83 20.14
CA GLY A 122 33.23 19.70 21.23
C GLY A 122 31.89 20.41 20.96
N LYS A 123 31.26 20.21 19.80
CA LYS A 123 29.89 20.69 19.53
C LYS A 123 28.84 19.66 20.00
N PRO A 124 27.69 20.10 20.53
CA PRO A 124 26.59 19.19 20.86
C PRO A 124 26.13 18.38 19.65
N GLY A 125 25.81 17.09 19.86
CA GLY A 125 25.32 16.18 18.81
C GLY A 125 26.39 15.45 17.99
N PHE A 126 27.68 15.74 18.20
CA PHE A 126 28.79 15.10 17.46
C PHE A 126 29.57 14.09 18.31
N ASP A 127 28.94 12.94 18.58
CA ASP A 127 29.57 11.81 19.26
C ASP A 127 30.04 10.76 18.22
N PRO A 128 31.34 10.43 18.14
CA PRO A 128 31.87 9.48 17.16
C PRO A 128 31.37 8.03 17.32
N ASP A 129 30.79 7.68 18.47
CA ASP A 129 30.28 6.34 18.77
C ASP A 129 28.73 6.26 18.74
N GLN A 130 28.05 7.40 18.59
CA GLN A 130 26.59 7.45 18.42
C GLN A 130 26.21 8.12 17.10
N LEU A 131 25.59 7.36 16.19
CA LEU A 131 25.05 7.92 14.94
C LEU A 131 23.88 8.87 15.24
N PRO A 132 23.68 9.92 14.41
CA PRO A 132 22.50 10.77 14.53
C PRO A 132 21.23 9.97 14.25
N ALA A 133 20.16 10.28 14.97
CA ALA A 133 18.86 9.69 14.70
C ALA A 133 18.30 10.18 13.35
N PHE A 134 17.38 9.41 12.77
CA PHE A 134 16.73 9.68 11.50
C PHE A 134 15.27 10.12 11.72
N HIS A 135 14.73 11.01 10.89
CA HIS A 135 13.31 11.34 10.88
C HIS A 135 12.74 11.52 9.46
N ASP A 136 11.61 10.84 9.21
CA ASP A 136 10.71 11.13 8.08
C ASP A 136 9.37 11.70 8.59
N PRO A 137 9.07 12.99 8.37
CA PRO A 137 7.81 13.63 8.78
C PRO A 137 6.62 13.38 7.84
N PHE A 138 6.83 12.67 6.72
CA PHE A 138 5.77 12.21 5.81
C PHE A 138 5.93 10.71 5.56
N ALA A 139 6.04 9.95 6.65
CA ALA A 139 6.48 8.56 6.60
C ALA A 139 5.57 7.66 5.76
N GLY A 140 4.28 7.96 5.66
CA GLY A 140 3.32 7.27 4.80
C GLY A 140 3.41 5.75 4.91
N GLY A 141 3.86 5.10 3.83
CA GLY A 141 3.97 3.65 3.73
C GLY A 141 5.19 3.02 4.43
N GLY A 142 6.04 3.83 5.06
CA GLY A 142 7.14 3.43 5.93
C GLY A 142 8.43 2.95 5.26
N ALA A 143 8.59 3.18 3.95
CA ALA A 143 9.77 2.71 3.21
C ALA A 143 11.08 3.36 3.68
N ILE A 144 11.11 4.70 3.77
CA ILE A 144 12.31 5.46 4.14
C ILE A 144 12.75 5.14 5.59
N PRO A 145 11.89 5.23 6.62
CA PRO A 145 12.30 4.91 7.99
C PRO A 145 12.71 3.43 8.17
N LEU A 146 12.07 2.49 7.46
CA LEU A 146 12.48 1.08 7.46
C LEU A 146 13.92 0.90 6.97
N GLU A 147 14.28 1.55 5.87
CA GLU A 147 15.62 1.46 5.29
C GLU A 147 16.66 2.19 6.14
N ALA A 148 16.29 3.30 6.79
CA ALA A 148 17.15 3.96 7.78
C ALA A 148 17.51 3.02 8.93
N GLN A 149 16.53 2.28 9.44
CA GLN A 149 16.73 1.29 10.50
C GLN A 149 17.61 0.12 10.05
N ARG A 150 17.45 -0.38 8.82
CA ARG A 150 18.34 -1.41 8.24
C ARG A 150 19.80 -0.95 8.17
N LEU A 151 20.02 0.33 7.84
CA LEU A 151 21.33 0.97 7.80
C LEU A 151 21.89 1.33 9.19
N GLY A 152 21.18 0.97 10.27
CA GLY A 152 21.66 1.08 11.64
C GLY A 152 21.28 2.39 12.36
N LEU A 153 20.50 3.27 11.72
CA LEU A 153 20.03 4.51 12.35
C LEU A 153 18.86 4.21 13.30
N GLU A 154 18.74 5.01 14.37
CA GLU A 154 17.51 5.07 15.15
C GLU A 154 16.45 5.79 14.31
N ALA A 155 15.39 5.08 13.93
CA ALA A 155 14.41 5.57 12.96
C ALA A 155 13.19 6.19 13.65
N HIS A 156 12.94 7.47 13.40
CA HIS A 156 11.70 8.14 13.77
C HIS A 156 10.84 8.32 12.51
N ALA A 157 9.55 8.02 12.64
CA ALA A 157 8.55 8.23 11.62
C ALA A 157 7.42 9.07 12.21
N SER A 158 6.98 10.08 11.48
CA SER A 158 5.70 10.73 11.78
C SER A 158 4.87 10.92 10.53
N ASP A 159 3.55 10.94 10.74
CA ASP A 159 2.57 11.22 9.71
C ASP A 159 1.32 11.81 10.36
N LEU A 160 0.59 12.66 9.64
CA LEU A 160 -0.69 13.17 10.10
C LEU A 160 -1.75 12.05 10.14
N ASN A 161 -1.65 11.08 9.22
CA ASN A 161 -2.62 10.02 9.04
C ASN A 161 -2.36 8.86 10.02
N PRO A 162 -3.32 8.54 10.91
CA PRO A 162 -3.13 7.48 11.90
C PRO A 162 -2.95 6.08 11.27
N VAL A 163 -3.48 5.83 10.07
CA VAL A 163 -3.26 4.57 9.36
C VAL A 163 -1.79 4.44 8.94
N ALA A 164 -1.18 5.52 8.42
CA ALA A 164 0.26 5.54 8.12
C ALA A 164 1.10 5.33 9.39
N VAL A 165 0.72 5.95 10.51
CA VAL A 165 1.41 5.78 11.80
C VAL A 165 1.37 4.32 12.25
N LEU A 166 0.20 3.67 12.18
CA LEU A 166 0.06 2.25 12.52
C LEU A 166 0.91 1.33 11.62
N ILE A 167 0.98 1.62 10.31
CA ILE A 167 1.86 0.90 9.38
C ILE A 167 3.32 1.02 9.82
N ASN A 168 3.77 2.23 10.17
CA ASN A 168 5.12 2.47 10.64
C ASN A 168 5.39 1.75 11.98
N LYS A 169 4.46 1.80 12.94
CA LYS A 169 4.59 1.04 14.20
C LYS A 169 4.84 -0.45 13.94
N ALA A 170 4.05 -1.04 13.04
CA ALA A 170 4.19 -2.44 12.66
C ALA A 170 5.50 -2.78 11.94
N MET A 171 6.14 -1.80 11.31
CA MET A 171 7.36 -2.03 10.52
C MET A 171 8.65 -1.74 11.31
N ILE A 172 8.70 -0.65 12.09
CA ILE A 172 9.95 -0.18 12.72
C ILE A 172 9.93 -0.23 14.25
N GLU A 173 8.76 -0.19 14.89
CA GLU A 173 8.65 -0.09 16.37
C GLU A 173 8.43 -1.47 17.02
N ILE A 174 7.55 -2.29 16.45
CA ILE A 174 7.16 -3.58 17.01
C ILE A 174 8.24 -4.66 16.82
N PRO A 175 8.83 -4.88 15.63
CA PRO A 175 9.76 -5.99 15.42
C PRO A 175 10.99 -5.97 16.34
N PRO A 176 11.69 -4.84 16.58
CA PRO A 176 12.81 -4.79 17.53
C PRO A 176 12.39 -5.08 18.98
N LYS A 177 11.18 -4.69 19.38
CA LYS A 177 10.68 -4.82 20.76
C LYS A 177 10.47 -6.29 21.18
N PHE A 178 10.14 -7.15 20.23
CA PHE A 178 9.85 -8.57 20.46
C PHE A 178 10.87 -9.50 19.78
N ALA A 179 12.04 -8.97 19.43
CA ALA A 179 13.09 -9.73 18.77
C ALA A 179 13.58 -10.91 19.64
N GLY A 180 13.83 -12.06 19.00
CA GLY A 180 14.41 -13.24 19.67
C GLY A 180 13.44 -14.03 20.54
N ARG A 181 12.15 -13.65 20.60
CA ARG A 181 11.16 -14.36 21.41
C ARG A 181 10.60 -15.57 20.66
N PRO A 182 10.42 -16.73 21.30
CA PRO A 182 9.70 -17.85 20.71
C PRO A 182 8.19 -17.55 20.60
N PRO A 183 7.47 -18.19 19.67
CA PRO A 183 6.02 -18.06 19.56
C PRO A 183 5.33 -18.65 20.80
N VAL A 184 4.20 -18.06 21.21
CA VAL A 184 3.43 -18.50 22.38
C VAL A 184 2.12 -19.20 22.01
N GLY A 185 1.62 -18.98 20.79
CA GLY A 185 0.37 -19.55 20.32
C GLY A 185 0.44 -21.06 20.11
N PRO A 186 -0.71 -21.75 20.08
CA PRO A 186 -0.74 -23.20 19.86
C PRO A 186 -0.25 -23.57 18.47
N GLU A 187 0.45 -24.70 18.36
CA GLU A 187 0.79 -25.28 17.06
C GLU A 187 -0.47 -25.65 16.27
N ILE A 188 -0.39 -25.49 14.94
CA ILE A 188 -1.47 -25.91 14.04
C ILE A 188 -1.37 -27.44 13.85
N GLU A 189 -2.43 -28.17 14.19
CA GLU A 189 -2.47 -29.65 14.13
C GLU A 189 -2.06 -30.21 12.75
N ALA A 190 -2.47 -29.54 11.66
CA ALA A 190 -2.09 -29.95 10.30
C ALA A 190 -0.56 -29.96 10.09
N ASP A 191 0.18 -29.08 10.75
CA ASP A 191 1.64 -29.02 10.66
C ASP A 191 2.31 -30.17 11.42
N LYS A 192 1.67 -30.73 12.46
CA LYS A 192 2.20 -31.86 13.24
C LYS A 192 2.29 -33.15 12.42
N THR A 193 1.38 -33.33 11.46
CA THR A 193 1.32 -34.52 10.58
C THR A 193 2.12 -34.36 9.29
N SER A 194 2.64 -33.17 9.02
CA SER A 194 3.41 -32.85 7.82
C SER A 194 4.81 -33.44 7.88
N LYS A 195 5.28 -34.05 6.77
CA LYS A 195 6.70 -34.44 6.57
C LYS A 195 7.69 -33.27 6.76
N LYS A 196 7.23 -32.02 6.86
CA LYS A 196 8.07 -30.86 7.21
C LYS A 196 8.68 -30.93 8.61
N LYS A 197 8.16 -31.74 9.54
CA LYS A 197 8.76 -31.91 10.86
C LYS A 197 10.13 -32.62 10.80
N SER A 198 10.34 -33.54 9.85
CA SER A 198 11.57 -34.35 9.78
C SER A 198 12.84 -33.58 9.37
N SER A 199 12.76 -32.29 9.06
CA SER A 199 13.92 -31.43 8.80
C SER A 199 14.02 -30.19 9.70
N HIS A 200 13.03 -29.97 10.59
CA HIS A 200 12.97 -28.78 11.47
C HIS A 200 13.54 -29.03 12.88
N ASP A 201 13.65 -30.30 13.30
CA ASP A 201 14.01 -30.70 14.67
C ASP A 201 15.51 -30.56 15.06
N ALA A 202 16.34 -29.87 14.27
CA ALA A 202 17.73 -29.65 14.70
C ALA A 202 17.86 -28.45 15.65
N PHE A 203 17.31 -27.28 15.32
CA PHE A 203 17.28 -26.09 16.20
C PHE A 203 16.21 -25.10 15.69
N GLU A 204 15.16 -24.83 16.47
CA GLU A 204 14.20 -23.76 16.13
C GLU A 204 14.90 -22.39 16.26
N ASP A 205 15.06 -21.69 15.13
CA ASP A 205 15.70 -20.37 15.07
C ASP A 205 14.66 -19.24 15.14
N TRP A 206 14.48 -18.70 16.35
CA TRP A 206 13.60 -17.57 16.65
C TRP A 206 14.30 -16.20 16.56
N SER A 207 15.43 -16.11 15.85
CA SER A 207 16.14 -14.84 15.66
C SER A 207 15.27 -13.76 15.00
N GLY A 208 15.53 -12.50 15.37
CA GLY A 208 14.75 -11.37 14.89
C GLY A 208 13.26 -11.49 15.25
N ALA A 209 12.37 -11.12 14.34
CA ALA A 209 10.93 -11.11 14.58
C ALA A 209 10.21 -12.43 14.20
N ARG A 210 10.94 -13.54 14.08
CA ARG A 210 10.37 -14.82 13.58
C ARG A 210 9.33 -15.44 14.51
N GLY A 211 9.52 -15.39 15.83
CA GLY A 211 8.49 -15.91 16.75
C GLY A 211 7.21 -15.07 16.73
N LEU A 212 7.34 -13.75 16.63
CA LEU A 212 6.20 -12.86 16.41
C LEU A 212 5.46 -13.18 15.09
N ALA A 213 6.20 -13.37 13.99
CA ALA A 213 5.61 -13.75 12.71
C ALA A 213 4.88 -15.10 12.76
N GLU A 214 5.46 -16.07 13.46
CA GLU A 214 4.87 -17.38 13.67
C GLU A 214 3.57 -17.29 14.51
N ASP A 215 3.52 -16.41 15.51
CA ASP A 215 2.27 -16.16 16.23
C ASP A 215 1.22 -15.45 15.36
N VAL A 216 1.58 -14.49 14.49
CA VAL A 216 0.64 -13.91 13.51
C VAL A 216 -0.01 -15.02 12.68
N ARG A 217 0.77 -16.03 12.29
CA ARG A 217 0.26 -17.21 11.58
C ARG A 217 -0.65 -18.06 12.45
N ARG A 218 -0.22 -18.45 13.66
CA ARG A 218 -0.99 -19.33 14.56
C ARG A 218 -2.33 -18.71 14.96
N TYR A 219 -2.34 -17.46 15.40
CA TYR A 219 -3.58 -16.77 15.77
C TYR A 219 -4.43 -16.40 14.56
N GLY A 220 -3.82 -16.10 13.40
CA GLY A 220 -4.54 -15.91 12.14
C GLY A 220 -5.29 -17.18 11.71
N HIS A 221 -4.68 -18.35 11.88
CA HIS A 221 -5.34 -19.64 11.63
C HIS A 221 -6.48 -19.88 12.63
N TRP A 222 -6.21 -19.69 13.93
CA TRP A 222 -7.22 -19.84 14.98
C TRP A 222 -8.46 -18.97 14.69
N MET A 223 -8.26 -17.68 14.36
CA MET A 223 -9.35 -16.78 13.98
C MET A 223 -10.13 -17.28 12.75
N ARG A 224 -9.44 -17.85 11.75
CA ARG A 224 -10.13 -18.42 10.57
C ARG A 224 -11.02 -19.59 10.96
N GLU A 225 -10.57 -20.48 11.83
CA GLU A 225 -11.38 -21.61 12.32
C GLU A 225 -12.59 -21.12 13.12
N GLU A 226 -12.41 -20.15 14.03
CA GLU A 226 -13.51 -19.58 14.80
C GLU A 226 -14.51 -18.82 13.91
N ALA A 227 -14.03 -18.08 12.92
CA ALA A 227 -14.89 -17.47 11.92
C ALA A 227 -15.66 -18.54 11.14
N PHE A 228 -15.01 -19.62 10.70
CA PHE A 228 -15.70 -20.70 9.99
C PHE A 228 -16.83 -21.33 10.84
N LYS A 229 -16.61 -21.53 12.15
CA LYS A 229 -17.67 -22.02 13.06
C LYS A 229 -18.86 -21.06 13.14
N ARG A 230 -18.60 -19.75 13.19
CA ARG A 230 -19.65 -18.71 13.35
C ARG A 230 -20.42 -18.42 12.07
N ILE A 231 -19.72 -18.30 10.94
CA ILE A 231 -20.29 -17.80 9.67
C ILE A 231 -20.11 -18.74 8.48
N GLY A 232 -19.49 -19.91 8.64
CA GLY A 232 -19.25 -20.85 7.54
C GLY A 232 -20.53 -21.33 6.84
N HIS A 233 -21.65 -21.35 7.56
CA HIS A 233 -22.97 -21.65 7.00
C HIS A 233 -23.46 -20.63 5.94
N LEU A 234 -22.91 -19.41 5.92
CA LEU A 234 -23.19 -18.39 4.90
C LEU A 234 -22.35 -18.58 3.61
N TYR A 235 -21.40 -19.51 3.64
CA TYR A 235 -20.46 -19.80 2.57
C TYR A 235 -20.39 -21.32 2.28
N PRO A 236 -21.53 -21.98 2.00
CA PRO A 236 -21.54 -23.43 1.82
C PRO A 236 -20.77 -23.86 0.56
N PRO A 237 -20.23 -25.08 0.53
CA PRO A 237 -19.73 -25.68 -0.70
C PRO A 237 -20.89 -26.05 -1.65
N VAL A 238 -20.58 -26.35 -2.92
CA VAL A 238 -21.55 -26.88 -3.89
C VAL A 238 -21.28 -28.36 -4.12
N GLU A 239 -22.30 -29.20 -3.97
CA GLU A 239 -22.24 -30.60 -4.37
C GLU A 239 -22.47 -30.75 -5.88
N ILE A 240 -21.55 -31.40 -6.58
CA ILE A 240 -21.71 -31.68 -8.01
C ILE A 240 -22.54 -32.94 -8.18
N THR A 241 -23.66 -32.83 -8.88
CA THR A 241 -24.60 -33.94 -9.10
C THR A 241 -24.55 -34.45 -10.54
N GLN A 242 -24.99 -35.69 -10.76
CA GLN A 242 -25.10 -36.25 -12.11
C GLN A 242 -26.09 -35.44 -12.97
N ALA A 243 -27.15 -34.90 -12.38
CA ALA A 243 -28.12 -34.04 -13.06
C ALA A 243 -27.50 -32.75 -13.61
N MET A 244 -26.45 -32.20 -12.98
CA MET A 244 -25.71 -31.05 -13.51
C MET A 244 -24.89 -31.42 -14.75
N VAL A 245 -24.34 -32.64 -14.81
CA VAL A 245 -23.58 -33.14 -15.96
C VAL A 245 -24.51 -33.39 -17.14
N ASP A 246 -25.62 -34.07 -16.87
CA ASP A 246 -26.56 -34.57 -17.89
C ASP A 246 -27.64 -33.55 -18.26
N ASN A 247 -27.49 -32.27 -17.88
CA ASN A 247 -28.47 -31.23 -18.19
C ASN A 247 -28.71 -31.16 -19.71
N PRO A 248 -29.93 -31.49 -20.21
CA PRO A 248 -30.19 -31.57 -21.63
C PRO A 248 -30.01 -30.25 -22.39
N ALA A 249 -30.25 -29.11 -21.71
CA ALA A 249 -30.14 -27.77 -22.29
C ALA A 249 -28.70 -27.21 -22.22
N ASN A 250 -27.86 -27.77 -21.36
CA ASN A 250 -26.48 -27.35 -21.17
C ASN A 250 -25.62 -28.50 -20.63
N PRO A 251 -25.25 -29.51 -21.45
CA PRO A 251 -24.45 -30.63 -20.97
C PRO A 251 -23.08 -30.19 -20.45
N ARG A 252 -22.65 -30.71 -19.30
CA ARG A 252 -21.42 -30.29 -18.59
C ARG A 252 -20.46 -31.46 -18.33
N PRO A 253 -19.87 -32.07 -19.37
CA PRO A 253 -18.95 -33.20 -19.21
C PRO A 253 -17.69 -32.83 -18.39
N ASP A 254 -17.34 -31.54 -18.30
CA ASP A 254 -16.26 -31.04 -17.45
C ASP A 254 -16.52 -31.25 -15.95
N LEU A 255 -17.78 -31.44 -15.54
CA LEU A 255 -18.18 -31.71 -14.17
C LEU A 255 -18.12 -33.20 -13.79
N GLN A 256 -18.04 -34.12 -14.76
CA GLN A 256 -18.04 -35.57 -14.51
C GLN A 256 -16.99 -36.03 -13.47
N PRO A 257 -15.74 -35.52 -13.45
CA PRO A 257 -14.74 -35.91 -12.45
C PRO A 257 -15.09 -35.49 -11.01
N TYR A 258 -16.10 -34.63 -10.84
CA TYR A 258 -16.47 -34.04 -9.56
C TYR A 258 -17.79 -34.57 -8.99
N VAL A 259 -18.52 -35.43 -9.72
CA VAL A 259 -19.82 -35.96 -9.26
C VAL A 259 -19.70 -36.61 -7.87
N GLY A 260 -20.59 -36.22 -6.96
CA GLY A 260 -20.61 -36.64 -5.55
C GLY A 260 -19.63 -35.89 -4.63
N ARG A 261 -18.80 -34.98 -5.17
CA ARG A 261 -17.89 -34.15 -4.37
C ARG A 261 -18.54 -32.81 -4.03
N LYS A 262 -18.26 -32.32 -2.82
CA LYS A 262 -18.57 -30.95 -2.38
C LYS A 262 -17.37 -30.05 -2.68
N LEU A 263 -17.52 -29.15 -3.63
CA LEU A 263 -16.48 -28.20 -4.02
C LEU A 263 -16.61 -26.91 -3.24
N THR A 264 -15.48 -26.42 -2.71
CA THR A 264 -15.42 -25.14 -2.01
C THR A 264 -15.65 -23.99 -2.98
N VAL A 265 -16.63 -23.14 -2.68
CA VAL A 265 -16.83 -21.89 -3.43
C VAL A 265 -15.75 -20.89 -3.05
N ILE A 266 -15.09 -20.33 -4.06
CA ILE A 266 -14.03 -19.32 -3.89
C ILE A 266 -14.49 -17.90 -4.19
N ALA A 267 -15.51 -17.76 -5.06
CA ALA A 267 -16.10 -16.47 -5.39
C ALA A 267 -17.55 -16.62 -5.87
N TRP A 268 -18.39 -15.66 -5.50
CA TRP A 268 -19.71 -15.42 -6.09
C TRP A 268 -19.62 -14.17 -6.97
N LEU A 269 -20.02 -14.29 -8.23
CA LEU A 269 -20.00 -13.17 -9.17
C LEU A 269 -21.40 -12.59 -9.30
N TRP A 270 -21.53 -11.31 -8.98
CA TRP A 270 -22.78 -10.59 -8.90
C TRP A 270 -22.84 -9.50 -9.95
N ALA A 271 -24.02 -9.22 -10.50
CA ALA A 271 -24.28 -8.05 -11.33
C ALA A 271 -25.18 -7.08 -10.55
N ARG A 272 -24.86 -5.79 -10.55
CA ARG A 272 -25.81 -4.75 -10.10
C ARG A 272 -26.94 -4.64 -11.09
N THR A 273 -28.14 -4.31 -10.62
CA THR A 273 -29.34 -4.20 -11.45
C THR A 273 -30.00 -2.83 -11.29
N VAL A 274 -30.78 -2.41 -12.28
CA VAL A 274 -31.69 -1.25 -12.21
C VAL A 274 -32.99 -1.57 -12.94
N LYS A 275 -34.08 -0.84 -12.65
CA LYS A 275 -35.32 -1.00 -13.42
C LYS A 275 -35.12 -0.60 -14.89
N SER A 276 -35.76 -1.34 -15.79
CA SER A 276 -35.73 -1.02 -17.22
C SER A 276 -36.27 0.39 -17.49
N PRO A 277 -35.61 1.20 -18.34
CA PRO A 277 -36.17 2.47 -18.81
C PRO A 277 -37.36 2.24 -19.76
N ASN A 278 -37.48 1.04 -20.35
CA ASN A 278 -38.61 0.69 -21.20
C ASN A 278 -39.83 0.37 -20.32
N PRO A 279 -40.97 1.09 -20.47
CA PRO A 279 -42.17 0.87 -19.68
C PRO A 279 -42.69 -0.58 -19.66
N ALA A 280 -42.51 -1.34 -20.75
CA ALA A 280 -42.96 -2.73 -20.84
C ALA A 280 -42.27 -3.64 -19.82
N TYR A 281 -41.00 -3.37 -19.50
CA TYR A 281 -40.18 -4.18 -18.61
C TYR A 281 -39.82 -3.47 -17.30
N ARG A 282 -40.61 -2.45 -16.90
CA ARG A 282 -40.33 -1.64 -15.71
C ARG A 282 -40.32 -2.46 -14.41
N HIS A 283 -40.95 -3.63 -14.41
CA HIS A 283 -40.96 -4.55 -13.28
C HIS A 283 -39.65 -5.36 -13.17
N VAL A 284 -38.88 -5.49 -14.26
CA VAL A 284 -37.65 -6.29 -14.34
C VAL A 284 -36.44 -5.51 -13.83
N ASP A 285 -35.64 -6.15 -12.98
CA ASP A 285 -34.33 -5.68 -12.55
C ASP A 285 -33.25 -6.10 -13.56
N VAL A 286 -32.92 -5.18 -14.45
CA VAL A 286 -32.03 -5.42 -15.59
C VAL A 286 -30.56 -5.36 -15.15
N PRO A 287 -29.73 -6.35 -15.48
CA PRO A 287 -28.35 -6.43 -15.00
C PRO A 287 -27.40 -5.53 -15.79
N LEU A 288 -26.53 -4.83 -15.07
CA LEU A 288 -25.46 -3.99 -15.59
C LEU A 288 -24.16 -4.80 -15.53
N VAL A 289 -23.74 -5.37 -16.66
CA VAL A 289 -22.58 -6.26 -16.72
C VAL A 289 -21.56 -5.69 -17.69
N SER A 290 -20.32 -5.52 -17.24
CA SER A 290 -19.25 -4.98 -18.08
C SER A 290 -18.43 -6.05 -18.81
N ASN A 291 -18.54 -7.31 -18.38
CA ASN A 291 -17.88 -8.45 -19.03
C ASN A 291 -18.55 -9.77 -18.62
N PHE A 292 -18.99 -10.57 -19.59
CA PHE A 292 -19.54 -11.91 -19.35
C PHE A 292 -18.48 -13.02 -19.34
N MET A 293 -17.23 -12.74 -19.72
CA MET A 293 -16.16 -13.75 -19.73
C MET A 293 -15.70 -14.11 -18.32
N LEU A 294 -15.77 -15.40 -17.98
CA LEU A 294 -15.26 -15.96 -16.73
C LEU A 294 -13.80 -16.42 -16.87
N SER A 295 -13.45 -16.97 -18.03
CA SER A 295 -12.12 -17.43 -18.38
C SER A 295 -11.84 -17.18 -19.86
N THR A 296 -10.70 -16.56 -20.16
CA THR A 296 -10.24 -16.35 -21.55
C THR A 296 -9.05 -17.25 -21.91
N LYS A 297 -8.80 -18.31 -21.13
CA LYS A 297 -7.71 -19.25 -21.39
C LYS A 297 -8.07 -20.17 -22.53
N LYS A 298 -7.19 -20.23 -23.54
CA LYS A 298 -7.36 -21.17 -24.66
C LYS A 298 -7.54 -22.61 -24.18
N GLY A 299 -8.61 -23.27 -24.60
CA GLY A 299 -8.98 -24.64 -24.22
C GLY A 299 -9.60 -24.78 -22.82
N LYS A 300 -9.83 -23.67 -22.12
CA LYS A 300 -10.50 -23.60 -20.80
C LYS A 300 -11.37 -22.34 -20.69
N GLU A 301 -11.90 -21.89 -21.82
CA GLU A 301 -12.78 -20.73 -21.91
C GLU A 301 -14.10 -21.04 -21.18
N ALA A 302 -14.65 -20.01 -20.55
CA ALA A 302 -15.96 -20.07 -19.93
C ALA A 302 -16.56 -18.67 -19.90
N TYR A 303 -17.87 -18.58 -20.08
CA TYR A 303 -18.59 -17.31 -20.09
C TYR A 303 -20.00 -17.47 -19.53
N VAL A 304 -20.59 -16.34 -19.15
CA VAL A 304 -21.98 -16.24 -18.73
C VAL A 304 -22.84 -15.90 -19.94
N GLU A 305 -23.95 -16.61 -20.11
CA GLU A 305 -24.96 -16.32 -21.13
C GLU A 305 -26.26 -15.87 -20.44
N PRO A 306 -26.75 -14.64 -20.69
CA PRO A 306 -28.10 -14.25 -20.28
C PRO A 306 -29.12 -14.90 -21.22
N VAL A 307 -29.97 -15.77 -20.67
CA VAL A 307 -31.08 -16.41 -21.39
C VAL A 307 -32.37 -15.66 -21.04
N VAL A 308 -32.98 -15.03 -22.04
CA VAL A 308 -34.23 -14.26 -21.92
C VAL A 308 -35.42 -15.15 -22.25
N GLU A 309 -36.40 -15.23 -21.36
CA GLU A 309 -37.62 -16.02 -21.50
C GLU A 309 -38.84 -15.18 -21.11
N GLY A 310 -39.58 -14.74 -22.13
CA GLY A 310 -40.70 -13.82 -21.96
C GLY A 310 -40.25 -12.52 -21.28
N ASP A 311 -40.91 -12.19 -20.17
CA ASP A 311 -40.62 -11.00 -19.36
C ASP A 311 -39.59 -11.27 -18.25
N SER A 312 -38.80 -12.34 -18.36
CA SER A 312 -37.79 -12.72 -17.37
C SER A 312 -36.46 -13.11 -18.01
N TYR A 313 -35.41 -13.23 -17.20
CA TYR A 313 -34.13 -13.76 -17.63
C TYR A 313 -33.48 -14.62 -16.54
N ARG A 314 -32.58 -15.51 -16.96
CA ARG A 314 -31.62 -16.19 -16.09
C ARG A 314 -30.21 -16.11 -16.66
N PHE A 315 -29.22 -16.40 -15.84
CA PHE A 315 -27.85 -16.59 -16.29
C PHE A 315 -27.52 -18.08 -16.37
N GLU A 316 -26.91 -18.48 -17.47
CA GLU A 316 -26.30 -19.79 -17.64
C GLU A 316 -24.78 -19.65 -17.72
N VAL A 317 -24.05 -20.71 -17.38
CA VAL A 317 -22.60 -20.77 -17.59
C VAL A 317 -22.29 -21.74 -18.71
N ARG A 318 -21.61 -21.24 -19.74
CA ARG A 318 -21.19 -22.00 -20.92
C ARG A 318 -19.68 -22.25 -20.86
N ILE A 319 -19.28 -23.46 -21.24
CA ILE A 319 -17.87 -23.87 -21.37
C ILE A 319 -17.49 -23.83 -22.85
N GLY A 320 -16.31 -23.29 -23.14
CA GLY A 320 -15.85 -23.02 -24.50
C GLY A 320 -15.90 -21.54 -24.85
N ALA A 321 -15.46 -21.22 -26.06
CA ALA A 321 -15.50 -19.85 -26.58
C ALA A 321 -16.94 -19.49 -26.99
N PRO A 322 -17.42 -18.28 -26.68
CA PRO A 322 -18.70 -17.80 -27.20
C PRO A 322 -18.62 -17.54 -28.71
N ASP A 323 -19.75 -17.66 -29.40
CA ASP A 323 -19.87 -17.37 -30.84
C ASP A 323 -19.43 -15.93 -31.16
N ASP A 324 -19.85 -14.97 -30.33
CA ASP A 324 -19.36 -13.60 -30.36
C ASP A 324 -18.56 -13.26 -29.09
N THR A 325 -17.23 -13.39 -29.23
CA THR A 325 -16.28 -13.11 -28.15
C THR A 325 -16.21 -11.62 -27.78
N GLU A 326 -16.41 -10.70 -28.73
CA GLU A 326 -16.32 -9.26 -28.43
C GLU A 326 -17.58 -8.76 -27.73
N ALA A 327 -18.75 -9.30 -28.08
CA ALA A 327 -19.98 -9.07 -27.33
C ALA A 327 -19.85 -9.60 -25.89
N ALA A 328 -19.38 -10.83 -25.70
CA ALA A 328 -19.19 -11.39 -24.36
C ALA A 328 -18.19 -10.58 -23.51
N LYS A 329 -17.10 -10.07 -24.10
CA LYS A 329 -16.14 -9.19 -23.41
C LYS A 329 -16.72 -7.83 -23.03
N SER A 330 -17.71 -7.35 -23.77
CA SER A 330 -18.36 -6.06 -23.53
C SER A 330 -19.54 -6.15 -22.57
N GLY A 331 -20.05 -7.36 -22.30
CA GLY A 331 -21.21 -7.54 -21.44
C GLY A 331 -22.45 -6.85 -22.02
N THR A 332 -23.17 -6.11 -21.18
CA THR A 332 -24.24 -5.19 -21.59
C THR A 332 -23.74 -3.77 -21.79
N LYS A 333 -22.44 -3.51 -21.76
CA LYS A 333 -21.88 -2.15 -21.78
C LYS A 333 -21.79 -1.59 -23.19
N LEU A 334 -22.35 -0.39 -23.40
CA LEU A 334 -22.35 0.28 -24.70
C LEU A 334 -21.15 1.20 -24.93
N SER A 335 -20.67 1.86 -23.87
CA SER A 335 -19.58 2.84 -23.99
C SER A 335 -18.85 3.08 -22.66
N ARG A 336 -17.87 3.99 -22.65
CA ARG A 336 -17.19 4.43 -21.42
C ARG A 336 -18.21 5.11 -20.49
N GLY A 337 -18.08 4.87 -19.19
CA GLY A 337 -19.00 5.41 -18.18
C GLY A 337 -20.10 4.40 -17.81
N ALA A 338 -21.26 4.94 -17.43
CA ALA A 338 -22.44 4.19 -16.99
C ALA A 338 -23.49 4.15 -18.12
N ASN A 339 -23.21 3.42 -19.20
CA ASN A 339 -24.12 3.30 -20.34
C ASN A 339 -24.22 1.83 -20.75
N PHE A 340 -25.42 1.28 -20.74
CA PHE A 340 -25.67 -0.14 -20.92
C PHE A 340 -26.84 -0.42 -21.87
N GLU A 341 -26.93 -1.62 -22.40
CA GLU A 341 -28.07 -2.13 -23.15
C GLU A 341 -28.98 -2.93 -22.22
N CYS A 342 -30.28 -2.68 -22.29
CA CYS A 342 -31.28 -3.50 -21.62
C CYS A 342 -31.39 -4.87 -22.29
N ILE A 343 -31.06 -5.95 -21.60
CA ILE A 343 -31.13 -7.31 -22.19
C ILE A 343 -32.56 -7.71 -22.62
N MET A 344 -33.59 -7.10 -22.01
CA MET A 344 -35.00 -7.39 -22.33
C MET A 344 -35.46 -6.67 -23.58
N SER A 345 -35.17 -5.36 -23.68
CA SER A 345 -35.74 -4.48 -24.72
C SER A 345 -34.74 -4.02 -25.77
N ARG A 346 -33.45 -4.31 -25.60
CA ARG A 346 -32.32 -3.77 -26.38
C ARG A 346 -32.21 -2.24 -26.37
N SER A 347 -33.00 -1.58 -25.53
CA SER A 347 -32.98 -0.13 -25.40
C SER A 347 -31.76 0.31 -24.57
N PRO A 348 -31.15 1.46 -24.89
CA PRO A 348 -30.07 2.02 -24.08
C PRO A 348 -30.58 2.39 -22.68
N ILE A 349 -29.74 2.14 -21.69
CA ILE A 349 -29.87 2.56 -20.30
C ILE A 349 -28.78 3.59 -20.06
N GLU A 350 -29.17 4.87 -20.10
CA GLU A 350 -28.26 5.99 -19.97
C GLU A 350 -27.82 6.23 -18.51
N SER A 351 -26.70 6.94 -18.35
CA SER A 351 -26.10 7.20 -17.04
C SER A 351 -27.06 7.90 -16.08
N GLU A 352 -27.83 8.87 -16.58
CA GLU A 352 -28.78 9.63 -15.78
C GLU A 352 -29.89 8.75 -15.21
N HIS A 353 -30.41 7.81 -16.00
CA HIS A 353 -31.39 6.82 -15.54
C HIS A 353 -30.80 5.94 -14.43
N ILE A 354 -29.57 5.44 -14.62
CA ILE A 354 -28.88 4.61 -13.61
C ILE A 354 -28.68 5.39 -12.31
N TYR A 355 -28.22 6.64 -12.38
CA TYR A 355 -28.05 7.49 -11.19
C TYR A 355 -29.39 7.73 -10.49
N SER A 356 -30.46 7.96 -11.25
CA SER A 356 -31.79 8.21 -10.73
C SER A 356 -32.37 6.99 -10.02
N GLU A 357 -32.27 5.81 -10.62
CA GLU A 357 -32.73 4.55 -10.02
C GLU A 357 -31.94 4.21 -8.76
N ALA A 358 -30.62 4.36 -8.81
CA ALA A 358 -29.75 4.07 -7.66
C ALA A 358 -30.05 5.00 -6.48
N LYS A 359 -30.15 6.32 -6.71
CA LYS A 359 -30.51 7.30 -5.66
C LYS A 359 -31.90 7.11 -5.07
N ARG A 360 -32.81 6.45 -5.79
CA ARG A 360 -34.15 6.08 -5.29
C ARG A 360 -34.17 4.72 -4.59
N GLY A 361 -33.02 4.10 -4.36
CA GLY A 361 -32.91 2.79 -3.71
C GLY A 361 -33.39 1.63 -4.58
N ARG A 362 -33.44 1.80 -5.91
CA ARG A 362 -33.87 0.77 -6.87
C ARG A 362 -32.72 0.14 -7.64
N MET A 363 -31.52 0.19 -7.07
CA MET A 363 -30.38 -0.61 -7.52
C MET A 363 -30.24 -1.81 -6.59
N ASP A 364 -30.34 -3.02 -7.15
CA ASP A 364 -30.14 -4.27 -6.41
C ASP A 364 -28.98 -5.05 -7.06
N THR A 365 -28.86 -6.33 -6.75
CA THR A 365 -27.85 -7.26 -7.23
C THR A 365 -28.48 -8.58 -7.61
N ARG A 366 -27.89 -9.26 -8.60
CA ARG A 366 -28.30 -10.58 -9.10
C ARG A 366 -27.09 -11.49 -9.23
N LEU A 367 -27.18 -12.72 -8.75
CA LEU A 367 -26.08 -13.69 -8.86
C LEU A 367 -25.93 -14.12 -10.32
N MET A 368 -24.71 -14.04 -10.84
CA MET A 368 -24.39 -14.29 -12.25
C MET A 368 -23.65 -15.62 -12.45
N ALA A 369 -22.73 -15.95 -11.54
CA ALA A 369 -22.00 -17.21 -11.59
C ALA A 369 -21.40 -17.55 -10.22
N ILE A 370 -21.12 -18.84 -10.00
CA ILE A 370 -20.41 -19.35 -8.84
C ILE A 370 -19.08 -19.95 -9.31
N VAL A 371 -17.98 -19.58 -8.66
CA VAL A 371 -16.65 -20.10 -8.97
C VAL A 371 -16.20 -21.02 -7.84
N CYS A 372 -15.95 -22.29 -8.16
CA CYS A 372 -15.49 -23.30 -7.22
C CYS A 372 -14.03 -23.70 -7.46
N GLU A 373 -13.39 -24.20 -6.41
CA GLU A 373 -12.08 -24.83 -6.48
C GLU A 373 -12.21 -26.25 -7.05
N GLY A 374 -11.56 -26.51 -8.19
CA GLY A 374 -11.33 -27.84 -8.73
C GLY A 374 -9.87 -28.26 -8.57
N ASP A 375 -9.53 -29.48 -8.97
CA ASP A 375 -8.23 -30.09 -8.64
C ASP A 375 -7.03 -29.35 -9.25
N ARG A 376 -7.18 -28.82 -10.47
CA ARG A 376 -6.14 -28.07 -11.21
C ARG A 376 -6.69 -26.89 -12.03
N SER A 377 -7.93 -26.50 -11.79
CA SER A 377 -8.60 -25.38 -12.46
C SER A 377 -9.77 -24.87 -11.64
N ARG A 378 -10.32 -23.74 -12.06
CA ARG A 378 -11.62 -23.28 -11.55
C ARG A 378 -12.74 -24.07 -12.20
N VAL A 379 -13.78 -24.34 -11.43
CA VAL A 379 -15.05 -24.89 -11.90
C VAL A 379 -16.07 -23.76 -11.87
N TYR A 380 -16.72 -23.49 -13.00
CA TYR A 380 -17.69 -22.41 -13.13
C TYR A 380 -19.10 -23.00 -13.18
N LEU A 381 -19.98 -22.52 -12.31
CA LEU A 381 -21.34 -23.01 -12.16
C LEU A 381 -22.34 -21.86 -12.35
N PRO A 382 -23.54 -22.14 -12.90
CA PRO A 382 -24.62 -21.15 -12.97
C PRO A 382 -25.05 -20.70 -11.57
N PRO A 383 -25.75 -19.55 -11.45
CA PRO A 383 -26.32 -19.13 -10.18
C PRO A 383 -27.34 -20.14 -9.67
N SER A 384 -27.46 -20.26 -8.35
CA SER A 384 -28.51 -21.05 -7.70
C SER A 384 -29.34 -20.14 -6.79
N MET A 385 -30.65 -20.38 -6.75
CA MET A 385 -31.56 -19.62 -5.87
C MET A 385 -31.15 -19.77 -4.39
N GLU A 386 -30.75 -20.96 -3.98
CA GLU A 386 -30.27 -21.24 -2.62
C GLU A 386 -29.08 -20.34 -2.23
N MET A 387 -28.07 -20.20 -3.08
CA MET A 387 -26.90 -19.36 -2.79
C MET A 387 -27.25 -17.87 -2.71
N GLU A 388 -28.17 -17.41 -3.57
CA GLU A 388 -28.66 -16.04 -3.53
C GLU A 388 -29.45 -15.77 -2.24
N GLU A 389 -30.32 -16.69 -1.83
CA GLU A 389 -31.08 -16.60 -0.58
C GLU A 389 -30.17 -16.61 0.66
N ILE A 390 -29.15 -17.46 0.70
CA ILE A 390 -28.18 -17.50 1.80
C ILE A 390 -27.48 -16.14 1.95
N ALA A 391 -27.07 -15.52 0.84
CA ALA A 391 -26.45 -14.19 0.87
C ALA A 391 -27.42 -13.12 1.38
N ARG A 392 -28.70 -13.17 0.97
CA ARG A 392 -29.73 -12.21 1.40
C ARG A 392 -30.18 -12.38 2.86
N LYS A 393 -30.04 -13.58 3.45
CA LYS A 393 -30.39 -13.85 4.86
C LYS A 393 -29.37 -13.27 5.85
N ALA A 394 -28.19 -12.87 5.41
CA ALA A 394 -27.17 -12.31 6.27
C ALA A 394 -27.62 -10.96 6.89
N GLN A 395 -27.50 -10.85 8.21
CA GLN A 395 -27.88 -9.64 8.96
C GLN A 395 -26.67 -9.10 9.72
N PRO A 396 -26.03 -8.01 9.25
CA PRO A 396 -24.91 -7.43 9.95
C PRO A 396 -25.36 -6.72 11.23
N ALA A 397 -24.62 -6.91 12.32
CA ALA A 397 -24.87 -6.22 13.59
C ALA A 397 -24.45 -4.73 13.55
N TRP A 398 -23.54 -4.37 12.64
CA TRP A 398 -23.02 -3.02 12.51
C TRP A 398 -22.48 -2.76 11.10
N GLN A 399 -22.48 -1.50 10.67
CA GLN A 399 -21.83 -1.04 9.44
C GLN A 399 -21.22 0.35 9.62
N PRO A 400 -20.14 0.71 8.88
CA PRO A 400 -19.60 2.06 8.89
C PRO A 400 -20.59 3.10 8.35
N GLU A 401 -20.85 4.16 9.12
CA GLU A 401 -21.77 5.26 8.73
C GLU A 401 -21.03 6.51 8.21
N ASN A 402 -19.69 6.47 8.21
CA ASN A 402 -18.84 7.55 7.71
C ASN A 402 -19.17 7.87 6.24
N LEU A 403 -19.43 9.15 5.96
CA LEU A 403 -19.66 9.63 4.60
C LEU A 403 -18.38 9.62 3.77
N MET A 404 -18.46 9.13 2.54
CA MET A 404 -17.45 9.33 1.51
C MET A 404 -17.54 10.76 0.95
N PRO A 405 -16.42 11.34 0.49
CA PRO A 405 -16.45 12.67 -0.12
C PRO A 405 -17.17 12.65 -1.48
N ASN A 406 -17.89 13.72 -1.78
CA ASN A 406 -18.52 13.96 -3.09
C ASN A 406 -17.50 14.39 -4.14
N ASN A 407 -16.55 13.53 -4.46
CA ASN A 407 -15.47 13.79 -5.42
C ASN A 407 -15.33 12.64 -6.43
N PRO A 408 -15.97 12.72 -7.60
CA PRO A 408 -15.99 11.61 -8.57
C PRO A 408 -14.62 11.25 -9.17
N ARG A 409 -13.59 12.09 -9.00
CA ARG A 409 -12.20 11.75 -9.38
C ARG A 409 -11.70 10.53 -8.60
N TRP A 410 -11.96 10.51 -7.30
CA TRP A 410 -11.49 9.46 -6.39
C TRP A 410 -12.62 8.57 -5.85
N PHE A 411 -13.87 9.07 -5.79
CA PHE A 411 -15.02 8.41 -5.19
C PHE A 411 -16.23 8.56 -6.11
N SER A 412 -16.49 7.54 -6.91
CA SER A 412 -17.70 7.50 -7.75
C SER A 412 -18.95 6.87 -7.11
N PRO A 413 -18.89 5.99 -6.07
CA PRO A 413 -20.09 5.42 -5.43
C PRO A 413 -21.15 6.44 -4.97
N PRO A 414 -20.80 7.65 -4.44
CA PRO A 414 -21.81 8.63 -4.04
C PRO A 414 -22.75 9.08 -5.17
N LEU A 415 -22.32 9.04 -6.44
CA LEU A 415 -23.19 9.33 -7.59
C LEU A 415 -24.37 8.35 -7.70
N TYR A 416 -24.25 7.17 -7.10
CA TYR A 416 -25.21 6.07 -7.14
C TYR A 416 -25.97 5.88 -5.82
N GLY A 417 -25.93 6.86 -4.91
CA GLY A 417 -26.60 6.75 -3.61
C GLY A 417 -25.86 5.90 -2.58
N LEU A 418 -24.67 5.37 -2.91
CA LEU A 418 -23.77 4.71 -1.97
C LEU A 418 -22.91 5.79 -1.33
N THR A 419 -23.36 6.32 -0.19
CA THR A 419 -22.80 7.56 0.40
C THR A 419 -21.86 7.29 1.55
N THR A 420 -21.94 6.12 2.18
CA THR A 420 -21.10 5.71 3.31
C THR A 420 -20.10 4.63 2.93
N TYR A 421 -19.03 4.45 3.72
CA TYR A 421 -18.11 3.31 3.52
C TYR A 421 -18.79 1.96 3.77
N GLY A 422 -19.86 1.90 4.57
CA GLY A 422 -20.66 0.69 4.77
C GLY A 422 -21.41 0.25 3.51
N ASP A 423 -21.88 1.21 2.70
CA ASP A 423 -22.57 0.95 1.43
C ASP A 423 -21.69 0.23 0.38
N LEU A 424 -20.39 0.13 0.63
CA LEU A 424 -19.44 -0.57 -0.24
C LEU A 424 -19.47 -2.09 -0.05
N PHE A 425 -20.22 -2.63 0.90
CA PHE A 425 -20.23 -4.04 1.25
C PHE A 425 -21.64 -4.63 1.16
N THR A 426 -21.75 -5.90 0.79
CA THR A 426 -23.03 -6.63 0.94
C THR A 426 -23.30 -6.94 2.42
N PRO A 427 -24.57 -7.20 2.81
CA PRO A 427 -24.89 -7.64 4.17
C PRO A 427 -24.06 -8.86 4.62
N ARG A 428 -23.83 -9.83 3.72
CA ARG A 428 -22.99 -11.00 3.99
C ARG A 428 -21.51 -10.65 4.20
N GLN A 429 -20.95 -9.75 3.39
CA GLN A 429 -19.58 -9.24 3.60
C GLN A 429 -19.45 -8.50 4.93
N LEU A 430 -20.44 -7.69 5.30
CA LEU A 430 -20.47 -6.99 6.59
C LEU A 430 -20.52 -7.99 7.75
N VAL A 431 -21.34 -9.04 7.71
CA VAL A 431 -21.34 -10.09 8.75
C VAL A 431 -19.94 -10.70 8.93
N ALA A 432 -19.25 -10.99 7.82
CA ALA A 432 -17.90 -11.54 7.90
C ALA A 432 -16.89 -10.57 8.51
N LEU A 433 -16.90 -9.30 8.09
CA LEU A 433 -15.98 -8.28 8.61
C LEU A 433 -16.26 -7.96 10.09
N ASN A 434 -17.52 -7.92 10.52
CA ASN A 434 -17.89 -7.78 11.93
C ASN A 434 -17.37 -8.95 12.76
N THR A 435 -17.60 -10.18 12.30
CA THR A 435 -17.14 -11.40 12.99
C THR A 435 -15.62 -11.41 13.16
N LEU A 436 -14.88 -11.09 12.10
CA LEU A 436 -13.41 -11.03 12.15
C LEU A 436 -12.91 -9.89 13.05
N SER A 437 -13.58 -8.73 13.04
CA SER A 437 -13.25 -7.59 13.90
C SER A 437 -13.42 -7.93 15.39
N GLU A 438 -14.50 -8.62 15.75
CA GLU A 438 -14.75 -9.10 17.12
C GLU A 438 -13.72 -10.15 17.55
N LEU A 439 -13.39 -11.08 16.65
CA LEU A 439 -12.38 -12.10 16.88
C LEU A 439 -10.97 -11.53 17.12
N ILE A 440 -10.64 -10.31 16.67
CA ILE A 440 -9.36 -9.68 17.01
C ILE A 440 -9.29 -9.38 18.51
N THR A 441 -10.39 -8.96 19.12
CA THR A 441 -10.44 -8.70 20.57
C THR A 441 -10.27 -10.00 21.35
N GLU A 442 -10.95 -11.07 20.91
CA GLU A 442 -10.80 -12.40 21.53
C GLU A 442 -9.39 -12.98 21.32
N ALA A 443 -8.81 -12.79 20.13
CA ALA A 443 -7.44 -13.21 19.83
C ALA A 443 -6.44 -12.55 20.78
N ARG A 444 -6.59 -11.25 21.05
CA ARG A 444 -5.71 -10.51 21.98
C ARG A 444 -5.77 -11.09 23.39
N GLU A 445 -6.96 -11.36 23.91
CA GLU A 445 -7.08 -11.97 25.25
C GLU A 445 -6.45 -13.37 25.28
N ARG A 446 -6.69 -14.17 24.22
CA ARG A 446 -6.08 -15.49 24.10
C ARG A 446 -4.55 -15.41 24.04
N VAL A 447 -3.99 -14.48 23.26
CA VAL A 447 -2.54 -14.23 23.20
C VAL A 447 -1.99 -13.88 24.57
N ARG A 448 -2.68 -13.02 25.33
CA ARG A 448 -2.24 -12.61 26.67
C ARG A 448 -2.20 -13.80 27.62
N ILE A 449 -3.23 -14.65 27.60
CA ILE A 449 -3.29 -15.90 28.38
C ILE A 449 -2.17 -16.86 28.00
N ASP A 450 -1.99 -17.11 26.70
CA ASP A 450 -0.96 -18.02 26.19
C ASP A 450 0.45 -17.49 26.52
N ALA A 451 0.69 -16.18 26.39
CA ALA A 451 1.94 -15.52 26.78
C ALA A 451 2.26 -15.66 28.27
N LEU A 452 1.26 -15.49 29.15
CA LEU A 452 1.41 -15.70 30.59
C LEU A 452 1.74 -17.17 30.92
N SER A 453 1.12 -18.12 30.20
CA SER A 453 1.33 -19.55 30.43
C SER A 453 2.76 -20.02 30.15
N VAL A 454 3.45 -19.35 29.23
CA VAL A 454 4.87 -19.61 28.90
C VAL A 454 5.84 -18.69 29.66
N GLY A 455 5.35 -17.94 30.65
CA GLY A 455 6.17 -17.15 31.57
C GLY A 455 6.55 -15.75 31.09
N ILE A 456 5.88 -15.18 30.07
CA ILE A 456 6.06 -13.76 29.73
C ILE A 456 5.46 -12.89 30.85
N HIS A 457 6.25 -11.97 31.39
CA HIS A 457 5.81 -11.01 32.41
C HIS A 457 4.66 -10.13 31.90
N ASP A 458 3.69 -9.79 32.75
CA ASP A 458 2.61 -8.86 32.46
C ASP A 458 2.57 -7.77 33.53
N ASP A 459 2.99 -6.56 33.14
CA ASP A 459 2.90 -5.34 33.96
C ASP A 459 1.60 -4.56 33.69
N GLY A 460 0.75 -5.06 32.78
CA GLY A 460 -0.44 -4.37 32.32
C GLY A 460 -0.16 -3.17 31.41
N THR A 461 1.11 -2.85 31.11
CA THR A 461 1.47 -1.70 30.28
C THR A 461 1.14 -2.00 28.81
N PRO A 462 0.24 -1.23 28.16
CA PRO A 462 -0.12 -1.45 26.77
C PRO A 462 1.01 -1.06 25.82
N LEU A 463 0.94 -1.57 24.59
CA LEU A 463 1.99 -1.32 23.58
C LEU A 463 2.19 0.18 23.30
N HIS A 464 1.10 0.95 23.20
CA HIS A 464 1.16 2.38 22.89
C HIS A 464 1.81 3.23 24.01
N GLN A 465 1.96 2.68 25.22
CA GLN A 465 2.66 3.32 26.35
C GLN A 465 4.10 2.79 26.51
N GLY A 466 4.60 2.05 25.52
CA GLY A 466 5.97 1.53 25.53
C GLY A 466 6.13 0.18 26.22
N GLY A 467 5.04 -0.46 26.66
CA GLY A 467 5.08 -1.79 27.28
C GLY A 467 5.76 -2.85 26.40
N ASN A 468 6.26 -3.92 27.03
CA ASN A 468 6.93 -5.04 26.37
C ASN A 468 6.54 -6.43 26.94
N GLY A 469 5.62 -6.47 27.90
CA GLY A 469 5.07 -7.67 28.51
C GLY A 469 3.95 -8.33 27.70
N ALA A 470 3.21 -9.24 28.33
CA ALA A 470 2.14 -10.01 27.71
C ALA A 470 1.04 -9.12 27.12
N LYS A 471 0.62 -8.05 27.83
CA LYS A 471 -0.34 -7.08 27.30
C LYS A 471 0.16 -6.40 26.02
N ALA A 472 1.36 -5.84 26.01
CA ALA A 472 1.93 -5.21 24.82
C ALA A 472 2.14 -6.19 23.66
N TYR A 473 2.49 -7.45 23.95
CA TYR A 473 2.61 -8.49 22.92
C TYR A 473 1.26 -8.83 22.29
N SER A 474 0.19 -8.93 23.10
CA SER A 474 -1.17 -9.11 22.59
C SER A 474 -1.63 -7.95 21.70
N ASP A 475 -1.36 -6.71 22.11
CA ASP A 475 -1.66 -5.51 21.33
C ASP A 475 -0.90 -5.50 19.98
N ALA A 476 0.37 -5.93 19.98
CA ALA A 476 1.18 -6.06 18.76
C ALA A 476 0.60 -7.08 17.78
N LEU A 477 0.23 -8.27 18.26
CA LEU A 477 -0.41 -9.30 17.43
C LEU A 477 -1.78 -8.84 16.92
N GLY A 478 -2.55 -8.14 17.76
CA GLY A 478 -3.81 -7.51 17.35
C GLY A 478 -3.66 -6.59 16.14
N LEU A 479 -2.58 -5.79 16.08
CA LEU A 479 -2.32 -4.90 14.94
C LEU A 479 -2.12 -5.67 13.63
N TYR A 480 -1.30 -6.74 13.63
CA TYR A 480 -1.07 -7.53 12.42
C TYR A 480 -2.33 -8.30 11.97
N LEU A 481 -3.14 -8.77 12.91
CA LEU A 481 -4.43 -9.43 12.61
C LEU A 481 -5.44 -8.41 12.07
N ALA A 482 -5.44 -7.17 12.55
CA ALA A 482 -6.24 -6.09 11.98
C ALA A 482 -5.80 -5.73 10.55
N PHE A 483 -4.51 -5.72 10.25
CA PHE A 483 -4.04 -5.56 8.86
C PHE A 483 -4.47 -6.73 7.95
N ALA A 484 -4.59 -7.95 8.48
CA ALA A 484 -5.18 -9.06 7.76
C ALA A 484 -6.68 -8.83 7.47
N LEU A 485 -7.43 -8.25 8.43
CA LEU A 485 -8.81 -7.82 8.25
C LEU A 485 -8.93 -6.72 7.18
N ASP A 486 -8.10 -5.68 7.23
CA ASP A 486 -8.07 -4.59 6.23
C ASP A 486 -7.83 -5.13 4.82
N LYS A 487 -6.94 -6.12 4.70
CA LYS A 487 -6.72 -6.79 3.42
C LYS A 487 -7.94 -7.61 2.99
N GLY A 488 -8.61 -8.28 3.93
CA GLY A 488 -9.90 -8.93 3.70
C GLY A 488 -10.95 -7.94 3.16
N ALA A 489 -11.09 -6.77 3.78
CA ALA A 489 -11.99 -5.71 3.31
C ALA A 489 -11.61 -5.22 1.90
N ASN A 490 -10.32 -5.01 1.62
CA ASN A 490 -9.85 -4.61 0.28
C ASN A 490 -10.15 -5.65 -0.80
N TYR A 491 -10.21 -6.94 -0.47
CA TYR A 491 -10.56 -8.02 -1.41
C TYR A 491 -12.00 -8.55 -1.24
N GLY A 492 -12.81 -7.89 -0.42
CA GLY A 492 -14.13 -8.35 0.02
C GLY A 492 -15.16 -7.24 0.04
N SER A 493 -15.10 -6.30 -0.91
CA SER A 493 -16.13 -5.26 -1.11
C SER A 493 -16.89 -5.48 -2.42
N THR A 494 -17.98 -4.74 -2.61
CA THR A 494 -18.76 -4.68 -3.86
C THR A 494 -18.07 -3.90 -4.98
N LEU A 495 -16.83 -3.44 -4.75
CA LEU A 495 -15.96 -2.80 -5.74
C LEU A 495 -14.84 -3.75 -6.24
N CYS A 496 -14.85 -5.01 -5.80
CA CYS A 496 -13.91 -6.02 -6.28
C CYS A 496 -14.39 -6.62 -7.60
N ALA A 497 -13.54 -6.66 -8.62
CA ALA A 497 -13.89 -7.26 -9.92
C ALA A 497 -13.32 -8.69 -10.07
N TRP A 498 -13.82 -9.46 -11.03
CA TRP A 498 -13.22 -10.75 -11.42
C TRP A 498 -12.14 -10.58 -12.49
N HIS A 499 -11.01 -11.27 -12.34
CA HIS A 499 -9.93 -11.27 -13.32
C HIS A 499 -9.92 -12.56 -14.14
N GLN A 500 -10.45 -12.49 -15.36
CA GLN A 500 -10.65 -13.59 -16.29
C GLN A 500 -9.37 -14.31 -16.80
N THR A 501 -8.18 -13.69 -16.70
CA THR A 501 -6.91 -14.35 -17.05
C THR A 501 -6.13 -14.87 -15.83
N ARG A 502 -6.35 -14.29 -14.64
CA ARG A 502 -5.71 -14.71 -13.38
C ARG A 502 -6.59 -15.66 -12.57
N TYR A 503 -7.87 -15.81 -12.94
CA TYR A 503 -8.88 -16.63 -12.26
C TYR A 503 -8.98 -16.33 -10.76
N GLY A 504 -9.04 -15.03 -10.46
CA GLY A 504 -9.05 -14.52 -9.09
C GLY A 504 -9.58 -13.10 -9.01
N ILE A 505 -9.67 -12.60 -7.78
CA ILE A 505 -10.31 -11.33 -7.46
C ILE A 505 -9.34 -10.16 -7.64
N VAL A 506 -9.82 -9.08 -8.23
CA VAL A 506 -9.18 -7.76 -8.27
C VAL A 506 -9.60 -7.00 -7.01
N SER A 507 -8.63 -6.47 -6.28
CA SER A 507 -8.88 -5.68 -5.08
C SER A 507 -9.68 -4.40 -5.38
N THR A 508 -10.39 -3.92 -4.38
CA THR A 508 -11.11 -2.63 -4.34
C THR A 508 -10.24 -1.49 -4.88
N PHE A 509 -8.99 -1.39 -4.40
CA PHE A 509 -8.02 -0.42 -4.90
C PHE A 509 -7.21 -0.94 -6.09
N GLY A 510 -7.87 -1.14 -7.24
CA GLY A 510 -7.18 -1.37 -8.52
C GLY A 510 -6.42 -0.13 -9.06
N ARG A 511 -6.70 1.04 -8.48
CA ARG A 511 -6.07 2.34 -8.70
C ARG A 511 -6.15 3.18 -7.41
N GLN A 512 -5.59 4.39 -7.42
CA GLN A 512 -5.63 5.35 -6.31
C GLN A 512 -7.01 6.05 -6.19
N ALA A 513 -8.09 5.26 -6.19
CA ALA A 513 -9.49 5.70 -6.13
C ALA A 513 -10.41 4.50 -5.81
N LEU A 514 -11.65 4.79 -5.41
CA LEU A 514 -12.79 3.88 -5.30
C LEU A 514 -13.74 4.06 -6.50
N PRO A 515 -13.49 3.40 -7.64
CA PRO A 515 -14.40 3.39 -8.78
C PRO A 515 -15.63 2.51 -8.51
N MET A 516 -16.78 2.90 -9.06
CA MET A 516 -17.96 2.05 -9.14
C MET A 516 -17.66 0.85 -10.05
N VAL A 517 -18.10 -0.33 -9.61
CA VAL A 517 -18.01 -1.60 -10.34
C VAL A 517 -19.42 -2.13 -10.55
N TRP A 518 -19.70 -2.63 -11.75
CA TRP A 518 -21.03 -3.03 -12.22
C TRP A 518 -21.31 -4.50 -11.93
N ASP A 519 -20.36 -5.34 -12.29
CA ASP A 519 -20.29 -6.76 -11.94
C ASP A 519 -19.11 -6.98 -10.98
N PHE A 520 -19.39 -7.50 -9.79
CA PHE A 520 -18.40 -7.64 -8.72
C PHE A 520 -18.23 -9.09 -8.27
N ALA A 521 -17.03 -9.41 -7.76
CA ALA A 521 -16.66 -10.69 -7.21
C ALA A 521 -16.63 -10.61 -5.68
N GLU A 522 -17.48 -11.40 -5.02
CA GLU A 522 -17.44 -11.59 -3.58
C GLU A 522 -16.56 -12.80 -3.23
N ALA A 523 -15.47 -12.57 -2.50
CA ALA A 523 -14.57 -13.62 -2.02
C ALA A 523 -15.19 -14.48 -0.92
N ASN A 524 -14.73 -15.72 -0.79
CA ASN A 524 -14.97 -16.51 0.43
C ASN A 524 -13.94 -16.11 1.52
N PRO A 525 -14.34 -15.40 2.60
CA PRO A 525 -13.42 -14.86 3.60
C PRO A 525 -12.78 -15.95 4.48
N VAL A 526 -13.42 -17.12 4.57
CA VAL A 526 -12.98 -18.29 5.36
C VAL A 526 -12.50 -19.46 4.48
N GLY A 527 -12.41 -19.25 3.16
CA GLY A 527 -11.88 -20.23 2.22
C GLY A 527 -10.34 -20.23 2.13
N ASN A 528 -9.81 -20.90 1.11
CA ASN A 528 -8.35 -21.03 0.88
C ASN A 528 -7.83 -20.20 -0.31
N SER A 529 -8.72 -19.58 -1.09
CA SER A 529 -8.39 -18.83 -2.31
C SER A 529 -8.25 -17.32 -2.07
N SER A 530 -7.87 -16.54 -3.09
CA SER A 530 -7.68 -15.09 -2.99
C SER A 530 -8.84 -14.37 -2.31
N GLY A 531 -8.52 -13.47 -1.38
CA GLY A 531 -9.50 -12.66 -0.63
C GLY A 531 -9.90 -13.23 0.73
N ASN A 532 -9.38 -14.40 1.13
CA ASN A 532 -9.59 -14.91 2.49
C ASN A 532 -8.70 -14.20 3.54
N PHE A 533 -9.18 -14.18 4.77
CA PHE A 533 -8.52 -13.54 5.92
C PHE A 533 -7.15 -14.17 6.23
N TYR A 534 -7.07 -15.50 6.27
CA TYR A 534 -5.86 -16.20 6.70
C TYR A 534 -4.67 -15.96 5.77
N GLN A 535 -4.90 -15.84 4.47
CA GLN A 535 -3.86 -15.41 3.51
C GLN A 535 -3.35 -14.01 3.81
N GLY A 536 -4.21 -13.12 4.33
CA GLY A 536 -3.81 -11.81 4.85
C GLY A 536 -2.81 -11.93 6.00
N ALA A 537 -3.11 -12.80 6.98
CA ALA A 537 -2.22 -13.08 8.12
C ALA A 537 -0.91 -13.75 7.70
N LEU A 538 -0.95 -14.72 6.77
CA LEU A 538 0.24 -15.36 6.21
C LEU A 538 1.17 -14.36 5.49
N GLN A 539 0.59 -13.40 4.77
CA GLN A 539 1.36 -12.33 4.14
C GLN A 539 1.97 -11.38 5.17
N ALA A 540 1.22 -11.02 6.22
CA ALA A 540 1.74 -10.21 7.32
C ALA A 540 2.92 -10.91 8.01
N ALA A 541 2.78 -12.20 8.36
CA ALA A 541 3.85 -13.01 8.94
C ALA A 541 5.12 -12.99 8.09
N LYS A 542 5.01 -13.25 6.78
CA LYS A 542 6.14 -13.20 5.84
C LYS A 542 6.83 -11.84 5.79
N VAL A 543 6.08 -10.75 5.99
CA VAL A 543 6.68 -9.41 6.03
C VAL A 543 7.40 -9.20 7.36
N VAL A 544 6.79 -9.58 8.48
CA VAL A 544 7.40 -9.49 9.82
C VAL A 544 8.72 -10.24 9.90
N GLU A 545 8.81 -11.43 9.30
CA GLU A 545 10.07 -12.21 9.18
C GLU A 545 11.22 -11.44 8.52
N GLN A 546 10.89 -10.49 7.63
CA GLN A 546 11.85 -9.73 6.83
C GLN A 546 12.16 -8.34 7.42
N MET A 547 11.52 -7.97 8.55
CA MET A 547 11.74 -6.67 9.20
C MET A 547 13.06 -6.65 9.98
N PRO A 548 13.80 -5.53 9.95
CA PRO A 548 14.91 -5.33 10.85
C PRO A 548 14.41 -5.35 12.30
N ALA A 549 15.12 -6.05 13.18
CA ALA A 549 14.74 -6.24 14.58
C ALA A 549 15.92 -5.94 15.52
N ARG A 550 16.69 -4.89 15.20
CA ARG A 550 17.91 -4.49 15.94
C ARG A 550 17.79 -3.08 16.53
N SER A 551 17.92 -2.06 15.69
CA SER A 551 17.83 -0.65 16.14
C SER A 551 16.40 -0.32 16.56
N ALA A 552 16.24 0.54 17.57
CA ALA A 552 14.92 1.02 17.95
C ALA A 552 14.30 1.86 16.83
N GLY A 553 12.97 1.84 16.75
CA GLY A 553 12.19 2.67 15.86
C GLY A 553 10.96 3.21 16.57
N TYR A 554 10.51 4.41 16.18
CA TYR A 554 9.41 5.11 16.82
C TYR A 554 8.49 5.71 15.77
N ALA A 555 7.19 5.49 15.90
CA ALA A 555 6.19 6.11 15.04
C ALA A 555 5.15 6.90 15.84
N SER A 556 4.84 8.12 15.40
CA SER A 556 3.90 9.01 16.08
C SER A 556 3.03 9.81 15.10
N GLN A 557 1.82 10.18 15.52
CA GLN A 557 0.95 11.04 14.73
C GLN A 557 1.32 12.50 14.95
N GLN A 558 1.83 13.18 13.92
CA GLN A 558 2.21 14.60 14.00
C GLN A 558 2.00 15.30 12.66
N ASN A 559 1.69 16.59 12.73
CA ASN A 559 1.69 17.46 11.58
C ASN A 559 3.13 17.87 11.23
N ALA A 560 3.58 17.54 10.02
CA ALA A 560 4.93 17.82 9.54
C ALA A 560 5.34 19.31 9.65
N SER A 561 4.36 20.22 9.59
CA SER A 561 4.58 21.67 9.67
C SER A 561 4.73 22.22 11.10
N GLU A 562 4.34 21.44 12.12
CA GLU A 562 4.26 21.89 13.52
C GLU A 562 5.14 21.06 14.48
N GLN A 563 5.69 19.95 14.01
CA GLN A 563 6.54 19.06 14.80
C GLN A 563 7.96 19.61 15.04
N ASN A 564 8.53 19.27 16.21
CA ASN A 564 9.94 19.51 16.57
C ASN A 564 10.77 18.21 16.59
N LEU A 565 10.17 17.07 16.22
CA LEU A 565 10.81 15.76 16.20
C LEU A 565 12.02 15.68 15.25
N SER A 566 12.06 16.51 14.19
CA SER A 566 13.17 16.61 13.24
C SER A 566 14.43 17.25 13.81
N GLU A 567 14.36 17.95 14.95
CA GLU A 567 15.52 18.68 15.49
C GLU A 567 16.70 17.74 15.77
N GLY A 568 17.86 18.07 15.21
CA GLY A 568 19.09 17.29 15.42
C GLY A 568 19.11 15.92 14.73
N LYS A 569 18.19 15.68 13.78
CA LYS A 569 18.08 14.40 13.06
C LYS A 569 18.43 14.54 11.59
N VAL A 570 18.83 13.41 11.00
CA VAL A 570 18.94 13.24 9.54
C VAL A 570 17.53 13.19 8.96
N ILE A 571 17.26 14.01 7.94
CA ILE A 571 15.92 14.12 7.35
C ILE A 571 15.95 13.59 5.91
N SER A 572 15.10 12.60 5.64
CA SER A 572 14.76 12.14 4.28
C SER A 572 13.26 11.93 4.22
N THR A 573 12.58 12.53 3.25
CA THR A 573 11.12 12.59 3.28
C THR A 573 10.44 12.66 1.92
N ASP A 574 9.22 12.16 1.85
CA ASP A 574 8.38 12.11 0.64
C ASP A 574 7.03 12.84 0.87
N PRO A 575 6.99 14.17 0.74
CA PRO A 575 5.76 14.93 0.95
C PRO A 575 4.68 14.58 -0.08
N PRO A 576 3.39 14.81 0.25
CA PRO A 576 2.28 14.62 -0.68
C PRO A 576 2.42 15.48 -1.95
N TYR A 577 2.04 14.91 -3.10
CA TYR A 577 2.16 15.57 -4.41
C TYR A 577 0.86 16.27 -4.80
N TYR A 578 0.77 17.57 -4.49
CA TYR A 578 -0.31 18.48 -4.92
C TYR A 578 -1.71 17.83 -4.85
N ASP A 579 -2.33 17.53 -6.00
CA ASP A 579 -3.67 16.95 -6.11
C ASP A 579 -3.69 15.47 -6.51
N ASN A 580 -2.57 14.75 -6.39
CA ASN A 580 -2.42 13.42 -6.99
C ASN A 580 -3.30 12.37 -6.28
N ILE A 581 -3.28 12.36 -4.94
CA ILE A 581 -3.93 11.33 -4.10
C ILE A 581 -4.57 12.01 -2.89
N GLY A 582 -5.83 11.67 -2.59
CA GLY A 582 -6.48 12.03 -1.33
C GLY A 582 -6.26 10.95 -0.28
N TYR A 583 -5.09 10.94 0.37
CA TYR A 583 -4.71 9.86 1.29
C TYR A 583 -5.69 9.77 2.46
N ALA A 584 -6.09 10.91 3.03
CA ALA A 584 -7.02 10.95 4.14
C ALA A 584 -8.36 10.27 3.79
N ASP A 585 -8.99 10.66 2.68
CA ASP A 585 -10.28 10.09 2.29
C ASP A 585 -10.17 8.59 1.95
N LEU A 586 -9.11 8.19 1.25
CA LEU A 586 -8.97 6.80 0.85
C LEU A 586 -8.65 5.91 2.07
N SER A 587 -7.90 6.45 3.04
CA SER A 587 -7.56 5.73 4.28
C SER A 587 -8.75 5.49 5.21
N ASP A 588 -9.80 6.31 5.12
CA ASP A 588 -11.03 6.07 5.92
C ASP A 588 -11.66 4.71 5.62
N PHE A 589 -11.46 4.16 4.42
CA PHE A 589 -11.89 2.80 4.06
C PHE A 589 -11.32 1.74 5.03
N PHE A 590 -10.08 1.91 5.49
CA PHE A 590 -9.42 1.03 6.46
C PHE A 590 -9.62 1.52 7.90
N TYR A 591 -9.57 2.84 8.11
CA TYR A 591 -9.68 3.46 9.42
C TYR A 591 -10.92 3.01 10.19
N VAL A 592 -12.08 2.87 9.52
CA VAL A 592 -13.32 2.43 10.17
C VAL A 592 -13.21 1.03 10.80
N TRP A 593 -12.47 0.12 10.17
CA TRP A 593 -12.25 -1.24 10.65
C TRP A 593 -11.17 -1.31 11.72
N LEU A 594 -10.07 -0.56 11.53
CA LEU A 594 -9.02 -0.39 12.53
C LEU A 594 -9.58 0.20 13.82
N ARG A 595 -10.39 1.27 13.71
CA ARG A 595 -11.06 1.90 14.84
C ARG A 595 -11.96 0.94 15.60
N ARG A 596 -12.78 0.16 14.89
CA ARG A 596 -13.66 -0.85 15.51
C ARG A 596 -12.85 -1.92 16.25
N SER A 597 -11.76 -2.38 15.66
CA SER A 597 -11.02 -3.56 16.14
C SER A 597 -9.94 -3.23 17.19
N LEU A 598 -9.41 -2.01 17.19
CA LEU A 598 -8.22 -1.62 17.96
C LEU A 598 -8.38 -0.28 18.69
N GLY A 599 -9.59 0.28 18.78
CA GLY A 599 -9.83 1.58 19.41
C GLY A 599 -9.37 1.66 20.88
N ASP A 600 -9.44 0.55 21.61
CA ASP A 600 -8.93 0.41 22.98
C ASP A 600 -7.40 0.22 23.05
N THR A 601 -6.80 -0.25 21.96
CA THR A 601 -5.37 -0.58 21.83
C THR A 601 -4.54 0.65 21.50
N PHE A 602 -5.04 1.47 20.58
CA PHE A 602 -4.42 2.71 20.12
C PHE A 602 -5.39 3.89 20.23
N PRO A 603 -5.86 4.23 21.45
CA PRO A 603 -6.91 5.24 21.63
C PRO A 603 -6.54 6.59 21.01
N GLN A 604 -5.29 7.02 21.15
CA GLN A 604 -4.81 8.29 20.59
C GLN A 604 -4.91 8.35 19.06
N LEU A 605 -4.74 7.22 18.36
CA LEU A 605 -4.77 7.16 16.89
C LEU A 605 -6.19 6.91 16.35
N LEU A 606 -7.06 6.28 17.14
CA LEU A 606 -8.33 5.71 16.71
C LEU A 606 -9.56 6.31 17.41
N GLN A 607 -9.41 7.36 18.20
CA GLN A 607 -10.52 7.99 18.92
C GLN A 607 -11.48 8.74 17.99
N THR A 608 -10.97 9.41 16.96
CA THR A 608 -11.78 10.23 16.05
C THR A 608 -12.69 9.38 15.18
N ILE A 609 -13.74 9.97 14.63
CA ILE A 609 -14.66 9.26 13.73
C ILE A 609 -13.99 8.98 12.38
N SER A 610 -13.08 9.86 11.95
CA SER A 610 -12.38 9.75 10.68
C SER A 610 -10.96 10.33 10.82
N VAL A 611 -10.06 10.03 9.88
CA VAL A 611 -8.69 10.58 9.90
C VAL A 611 -8.68 12.12 9.74
N PRO A 612 -7.61 12.87 10.07
CA PRO A 612 -7.56 14.31 9.82
C PRO A 612 -7.55 14.66 8.32
N LYS A 613 -8.42 15.59 7.88
CA LYS A 613 -8.53 16.05 6.47
C LYS A 613 -8.08 17.50 6.28
N ASN A 614 -8.36 18.36 7.26
CA ASN A 614 -8.16 19.81 7.13
C ASN A 614 -6.68 20.20 7.08
N GLU A 615 -5.84 19.42 7.75
CA GLU A 615 -4.39 19.63 7.85
C GLU A 615 -3.60 18.85 6.80
N GLU A 616 -4.26 17.97 6.02
CA GLU A 616 -3.60 17.18 4.97
C GLU A 616 -3.11 18.11 3.86
N LEU A 617 -1.79 18.12 3.63
CA LEU A 617 -1.14 19.01 2.66
C LEU A 617 -1.33 18.55 1.20
N ILE A 618 -2.57 18.58 0.73
CA ILE A 618 -2.94 18.33 -0.68
C ILE A 618 -3.74 19.50 -1.23
N ALA A 619 -3.68 19.70 -2.55
CA ALA A 619 -4.53 20.67 -3.24
C ALA A 619 -5.86 20.00 -3.62
N ALA A 620 -6.83 20.01 -2.70
CA ALA A 620 -8.17 19.42 -2.90
C ALA A 620 -9.24 20.52 -3.06
N PRO A 621 -9.64 20.94 -4.27
CA PRO A 621 -10.57 22.06 -4.48
C PRO A 621 -11.89 21.94 -3.72
N TYR A 622 -12.42 20.72 -3.61
CA TYR A 622 -13.68 20.44 -2.92
C TYR A 622 -13.60 20.65 -1.39
N ARG A 623 -12.39 20.74 -0.80
CA ARG A 623 -12.17 21.04 0.62
C ARG A 623 -11.89 22.51 0.91
N HIS A 624 -11.31 23.25 -0.05
CA HIS A 624 -10.79 24.60 0.18
C HIS A 624 -11.61 25.72 -0.48
N GLY A 625 -12.78 25.40 -1.04
CA GLY A 625 -13.66 26.41 -1.63
C GLY A 625 -13.31 26.81 -3.07
N GLY A 626 -12.44 26.07 -3.74
CA GLY A 626 -12.02 26.34 -5.12
C GLY A 626 -10.60 25.92 -5.40
N ARG A 627 -10.19 26.02 -6.68
CA ARG A 627 -8.85 25.63 -7.13
C ARG A 627 -7.77 26.57 -6.56
N GLU A 628 -8.00 27.87 -6.61
CA GLU A 628 -7.05 28.90 -6.17
C GLU A 628 -6.77 28.83 -4.66
N GLN A 629 -7.82 28.63 -3.85
CA GLN A 629 -7.69 28.49 -2.40
C GLN A 629 -6.99 27.18 -2.02
N ALA A 630 -7.26 26.09 -2.74
CA ALA A 630 -6.57 24.82 -2.54
C ALA A 630 -5.07 24.91 -2.86
N GLU A 631 -4.73 25.61 -3.95
CA GLU A 631 -3.35 25.89 -4.31
C GLU A 631 -2.66 26.74 -3.25
N THR A 632 -3.28 27.85 -2.82
CA THR A 632 -2.75 28.72 -1.77
C THR A 632 -2.52 27.97 -0.46
N PHE A 633 -3.48 27.12 -0.05
CA PHE A 633 -3.35 26.27 1.13
C PHE A 633 -2.14 25.33 1.03
N PHE A 634 -2.03 24.59 -0.08
CA PHE A 634 -0.92 23.67 -0.32
C PHE A 634 0.43 24.39 -0.27
N LEU A 635 0.57 25.51 -0.99
CA LEU A 635 1.82 26.25 -1.07
C LEU A 635 2.27 26.83 0.27
N ASN A 636 1.35 27.43 1.01
CA ASN A 636 1.66 27.99 2.32
C ASN A 636 1.98 26.90 3.35
N GLY A 637 1.29 25.75 3.29
CA GLY A 637 1.58 24.60 4.13
C GLY A 637 2.95 23.98 3.82
N MET A 638 3.26 23.77 2.54
CA MET A 638 4.54 23.25 2.09
C MET A 638 5.69 24.19 2.41
N ARG A 639 5.55 25.50 2.17
CA ARG A 639 6.56 26.50 2.55
C ARG A 639 6.85 26.46 4.06
N ARG A 640 5.82 26.46 4.91
CA ARG A 640 5.98 26.36 6.37
C ARG A 640 6.68 25.07 6.79
N THR A 641 6.30 23.96 6.18
CA THR A 641 6.94 22.66 6.43
C THR A 641 8.43 22.68 6.06
N MET A 642 8.76 23.15 4.86
CA MET A 642 10.15 23.26 4.41
C MET A 642 10.96 24.23 5.28
N GLN A 643 10.37 25.33 5.75
CA GLN A 643 11.03 26.23 6.71
C GLN A 643 11.31 25.54 8.05
N SER A 644 10.35 24.74 8.55
CA SER A 644 10.55 23.95 9.76
C SER A 644 11.71 22.96 9.60
N LEU A 645 11.71 22.19 8.51
CA LEU A 645 12.78 21.21 8.23
C LEU A 645 14.14 21.86 7.99
N CYS A 646 14.18 23.03 7.36
CA CYS A 646 15.42 23.79 7.17
C CYS A 646 16.02 24.21 8.52
N ARG A 647 15.19 24.70 9.45
CA ARG A 647 15.63 25.06 10.81
C ARG A 647 16.03 23.86 11.66
N ALA A 648 15.32 22.74 11.52
CA ALA A 648 15.55 21.53 12.29
C ALA A 648 16.78 20.73 11.81
N SER A 649 17.21 20.95 10.56
CA SER A 649 18.35 20.26 9.96
C SER A 649 19.62 20.42 10.79
N GLU A 650 20.24 19.29 11.12
CA GLU A 650 21.48 19.21 11.89
C GLU A 650 22.69 19.78 11.11
N GLY A 651 22.57 20.00 9.80
CA GLY A 651 23.55 20.72 8.98
C GLY A 651 24.79 19.91 8.56
N SER A 652 25.08 18.76 9.18
CA SER A 652 26.19 17.88 8.77
C SER A 652 25.78 16.88 7.68
N THR A 653 24.49 16.63 7.52
CA THR A 653 23.92 15.85 6.41
C THR A 653 22.95 16.72 5.60
N PRO A 654 22.94 16.63 4.26
CA PRO A 654 21.92 17.30 3.47
C PRO A 654 20.54 16.69 3.78
N VAL A 655 19.47 17.46 3.61
CA VAL A 655 18.09 16.98 3.63
C VAL A 655 17.76 16.40 2.26
N THR A 656 17.12 15.24 2.20
CA THR A 656 16.67 14.66 0.93
C THR A 656 15.15 14.68 0.83
N ILE A 657 14.63 15.18 -0.30
CA ILE A 657 13.20 15.33 -0.52
C ILE A 657 12.82 14.64 -1.82
N TYR A 658 11.95 13.64 -1.74
CA TYR A 658 11.37 12.98 -2.90
C TYR A 658 10.24 13.84 -3.47
N TYR A 659 10.26 14.05 -4.78
CA TYR A 659 9.18 14.75 -5.48
C TYR A 659 8.90 14.09 -6.82
N ALA A 660 7.66 13.79 -7.15
CA ALA A 660 7.32 13.18 -8.44
C ALA A 660 6.84 14.21 -9.47
N PHE A 661 7.36 14.09 -10.70
CA PHE A 661 7.07 14.98 -11.82
C PHE A 661 5.93 14.47 -12.73
N ARG A 662 4.90 15.28 -12.99
CA ARG A 662 3.81 14.95 -13.92
C ARG A 662 4.06 15.58 -15.30
N GLN A 663 4.50 14.78 -16.26
CA GLN A 663 4.84 15.23 -17.62
C GLN A 663 3.71 15.98 -18.35
N SER A 664 2.44 15.73 -18.01
CA SER A 664 1.29 16.38 -18.66
C SER A 664 1.13 17.87 -18.34
N GLU A 665 1.89 18.41 -17.38
CA GLU A 665 1.89 19.84 -17.03
C GLU A 665 2.74 20.72 -17.95
N THR A 666 3.34 20.16 -19.02
CA THR A 666 4.20 20.90 -19.96
C THR A 666 3.51 21.37 -21.24
N ARG A 667 2.19 21.22 -21.37
CA ARG A 667 1.44 21.63 -22.57
C ARG A 667 0.34 22.64 -22.23
N SER A 668 0.71 23.91 -22.14
CA SER A 668 -0.17 25.05 -22.41
C SER A 668 0.26 25.73 -23.71
N ASP A 669 -0.69 26.23 -24.49
CA ASP A 669 -0.46 26.87 -25.80
C ASP A 669 0.42 28.15 -25.72
N GLU A 670 0.74 28.64 -24.51
CA GLU A 670 1.55 29.84 -24.25
C GLU A 670 2.98 29.56 -23.71
N GLY A 671 3.44 28.30 -23.72
CA GLY A 671 4.80 27.92 -23.29
C GLY A 671 4.84 26.91 -22.15
N THR A 672 6.05 26.46 -21.78
CA THR A 672 6.31 25.53 -20.67
C THR A 672 6.13 26.25 -19.32
N ALA A 673 4.93 26.23 -18.75
CA ALA A 673 4.67 26.68 -17.38
C ALA A 673 4.35 25.45 -16.50
N SER A 674 5.32 24.97 -15.72
CA SER A 674 5.12 23.86 -14.79
C SER A 674 4.72 24.40 -13.42
N THR A 675 3.44 24.75 -13.24
CA THR A 675 2.95 25.36 -11.99
C THR A 675 3.30 24.53 -10.75
N GLY A 676 3.02 23.22 -10.71
CA GLY A 676 3.29 22.42 -9.50
C GLY A 676 4.77 22.30 -9.11
N TRP A 677 5.65 22.05 -10.08
CA TRP A 677 7.10 21.87 -9.83
C TRP A 677 7.79 23.19 -9.52
N GLU A 678 7.53 24.23 -10.30
CA GLU A 678 8.11 25.56 -10.09
C GLU A 678 7.75 26.07 -8.70
N THR A 679 6.49 25.93 -8.30
CA THR A 679 6.06 26.44 -6.99
C THR A 679 6.54 25.58 -5.83
N PHE A 680 6.72 24.26 -6.00
CA PHE A 680 7.38 23.44 -4.99
C PHE A 680 8.86 23.82 -4.81
N LEU A 681 9.61 23.99 -5.92
CA LEU A 681 10.99 24.45 -5.85
C LEU A 681 11.09 25.86 -5.25
N GLU A 682 10.17 26.75 -5.59
CA GLU A 682 10.08 28.08 -4.98
C GLU A 682 9.83 27.98 -3.46
N ALA A 683 8.99 27.06 -3.00
CA ALA A 683 8.79 26.82 -1.58
C ALA A 683 10.04 26.30 -0.87
N VAL A 684 10.81 25.38 -1.50
CA VAL A 684 12.08 24.87 -0.95
C VAL A 684 13.14 25.97 -0.88
N VAL A 685 13.34 26.70 -1.98
CA VAL A 685 14.31 27.80 -2.08
C VAL A 685 13.93 28.95 -1.15
N GLY A 686 12.66 29.35 -1.12
CA GLY A 686 12.12 30.40 -0.26
C GLY A 686 12.05 30.01 1.23
N ALA A 687 12.10 28.71 1.55
CA ALA A 687 12.26 28.23 2.91
C ALA A 687 13.67 28.37 3.47
N GLY A 688 14.64 28.75 2.63
CA GLY A 688 16.04 28.93 3.01
C GLY A 688 16.93 27.74 2.67
N PHE A 689 16.46 26.77 1.89
CA PHE A 689 17.34 25.75 1.33
C PHE A 689 18.09 26.26 0.08
N SER A 690 19.27 25.68 -0.15
CA SER A 690 19.95 25.57 -1.44
C SER A 690 19.84 24.13 -1.93
N VAL A 691 19.60 23.94 -3.23
CA VAL A 691 19.61 22.60 -3.85
C VAL A 691 21.03 22.31 -4.32
N THR A 692 21.67 21.30 -3.74
CA THR A 692 23.05 20.89 -4.05
C THR A 692 23.12 19.68 -4.98
N GLY A 693 21.99 19.01 -5.22
CA GLY A 693 21.90 17.88 -6.15
C GLY A 693 20.47 17.53 -6.52
N THR A 694 20.29 16.94 -7.69
CA THR A 694 18.98 16.49 -8.20
C THR A 694 19.12 15.16 -8.91
N TRP A 695 18.44 14.11 -8.45
CA TRP A 695 18.59 12.76 -9.00
C TRP A 695 17.28 12.21 -9.57
N PRO A 696 17.21 11.89 -10.87
CA PRO A 696 16.05 11.24 -11.45
C PRO A 696 16.03 9.75 -11.10
N MET A 697 14.99 9.31 -10.39
CA MET A 697 14.80 7.93 -9.95
C MET A 697 13.48 7.33 -10.46
N ARG A 698 13.52 6.09 -10.93
CA ARG A 698 12.36 5.33 -11.41
C ARG A 698 11.55 4.74 -10.25
N THR A 699 10.86 5.60 -9.52
CA THR A 699 10.09 5.27 -8.31
C THR A 699 8.68 4.74 -8.58
N GLU A 700 8.05 5.05 -9.74
CA GLU A 700 6.62 4.80 -10.00
C GLU A 700 6.31 3.56 -10.89
N TYR A 701 5.21 2.85 -10.62
CA TYR A 701 4.82 1.63 -11.37
C TYR A 701 3.95 1.96 -12.59
N THR A 702 4.43 1.66 -13.79
CA THR A 702 3.72 1.91 -15.06
C THR A 702 2.88 0.73 -15.57
N GLY A 703 2.98 -0.45 -14.95
CA GLY A 703 2.51 -1.72 -15.53
C GLY A 703 1.00 -1.90 -15.70
N ASN A 704 0.16 -1.13 -14.99
CA ASN A 704 -1.31 -1.20 -15.07
C ASN A 704 -1.96 0.05 -15.67
N LEU A 705 -1.17 1.03 -16.11
CA LEU A 705 -1.71 2.20 -16.79
C LEU A 705 -2.02 1.81 -18.24
N LYS A 706 -3.25 2.06 -18.70
CA LYS A 706 -3.57 2.01 -20.14
C LYS A 706 -2.49 2.81 -20.87
N LYS A 707 -1.93 2.26 -21.96
CA LYS A 707 -0.80 2.79 -22.77
C LYS A 707 -0.85 4.31 -23.10
N ASN A 708 -1.95 5.01 -22.85
CA ASN A 708 -2.18 6.42 -23.17
C ASN A 708 -2.34 7.35 -21.95
N VAL A 709 -2.14 6.88 -20.71
CA VAL A 709 -2.09 7.79 -19.55
C VAL A 709 -0.64 8.12 -19.25
N SER A 710 -0.23 9.37 -19.52
CA SER A 710 1.03 9.96 -19.08
C SER A 710 1.10 9.88 -17.55
N ALA A 711 1.68 8.79 -17.05
CA ALA A 711 1.97 8.60 -15.65
C ALA A 711 3.29 9.27 -15.32
N LEU A 712 3.43 9.70 -14.05
CA LEU A 712 4.70 10.11 -13.47
C LEU A 712 5.70 8.96 -13.66
N ALA A 713 6.59 9.06 -14.65
CA ALA A 713 7.52 7.97 -14.97
C ALA A 713 8.75 7.96 -14.05
N SER A 714 9.02 9.07 -13.36
CA SER A 714 10.17 9.27 -12.48
C SER A 714 9.85 10.26 -11.35
N SER A 715 10.38 9.99 -10.15
CA SER A 715 10.58 11.01 -9.11
C SER A 715 11.95 11.64 -9.27
N ILE A 716 12.09 12.86 -8.78
CA ILE A 716 13.35 13.55 -8.57
C ILE A 716 13.61 13.55 -7.07
N VAL A 717 14.81 13.15 -6.66
CA VAL A 717 15.28 13.36 -5.29
C VAL A 717 16.05 14.67 -5.27
N LEU A 718 15.54 15.65 -4.53
CA LEU A 718 16.25 16.89 -4.25
C LEU A 718 17.19 16.67 -3.07
N VAL A 719 18.41 17.16 -3.20
CA VAL A 719 19.41 17.19 -2.15
C VAL A 719 19.58 18.63 -1.71
N CYS A 720 19.26 18.92 -0.46
CA CYS A 720 19.11 20.28 0.04
C CYS A 720 20.02 20.55 1.24
N ARG A 721 20.66 21.70 1.27
CA ARG A 721 21.37 22.22 2.46
C ARG A 721 20.76 23.56 2.87
N PRO A 722 20.76 23.91 4.18
CA PRO A 722 20.46 25.28 4.58
C PRO A 722 21.39 26.25 3.86
N ARG A 723 20.84 27.31 3.29
CA ARG A 723 21.60 28.37 2.62
C ARG A 723 22.39 29.15 3.67
N GLU A 724 23.66 29.44 3.37
CA GLU A 724 24.45 30.31 4.22
C GLU A 724 23.85 31.72 4.27
N ALA A 725 23.70 32.27 5.48
CA ALA A 725 23.18 33.62 5.66
C ALA A 725 24.08 34.71 5.03
N THR A 726 25.34 34.37 4.77
CA THR A 726 26.37 35.23 4.15
C THR A 726 26.53 34.99 2.65
N ALA A 727 25.67 34.18 2.02
CA ALA A 727 25.77 33.90 0.58
C ALA A 727 25.63 35.20 -0.24
N GLU A 728 26.64 35.50 -1.05
CA GLU A 728 26.67 36.69 -1.90
C GLU A 728 25.71 36.57 -3.09
N SER A 729 25.15 37.69 -3.53
CA SER A 729 24.39 37.75 -4.78
C SER A 729 25.34 37.95 -5.96
N ILE A 730 25.23 37.10 -6.99
CA ILE A 730 25.97 37.27 -8.25
C ILE A 730 25.08 37.84 -9.34
N SER A 731 25.67 38.50 -10.34
CA SER A 731 24.93 38.95 -11.51
C SER A 731 24.52 37.77 -12.40
N ARG A 732 23.44 37.91 -13.19
CA ARG A 732 23.04 36.90 -14.18
C ARG A 732 24.16 36.55 -15.16
N LYS A 733 25.01 37.52 -15.49
CA LYS A 733 26.15 37.35 -16.40
C LYS A 733 27.23 36.47 -15.77
N ASP A 734 27.55 36.71 -14.50
CA ASP A 734 28.53 35.91 -13.77
C ASP A 734 28.01 34.48 -13.56
N PHE A 735 26.71 34.32 -13.23
CA PHE A 735 26.06 33.02 -13.16
C PHE A 735 26.18 32.23 -14.47
N GLN A 736 25.88 32.86 -15.61
CA GLN A 736 26.03 32.20 -16.92
C GLN A 736 27.47 31.83 -17.25
N ARG A 737 28.45 32.63 -16.79
CA ARG A 737 29.88 32.35 -16.97
C ARG A 737 30.30 31.14 -16.15
N GLU A 738 29.96 31.11 -14.86
CA GLU A 738 30.24 29.98 -13.97
C GLU A 738 29.55 28.71 -14.46
N LEU A 739 28.26 28.79 -14.81
CA LEU A 739 27.51 27.66 -15.35
C LEU A 739 28.19 27.06 -16.59
N ARG A 740 28.66 27.88 -17.53
CA ARG A 740 29.38 27.38 -18.73
C ARG A 740 30.73 26.75 -18.40
N SER A 741 31.38 27.19 -17.33
CA SER A 741 32.66 26.67 -16.87
C SER A 741 32.50 25.32 -16.16
N GLU A 742 31.48 25.19 -15.31
CA GLU A 742 31.28 24.00 -14.46
C GLU A 742 30.44 22.91 -15.14
N LEU A 743 29.48 23.28 -15.97
CA LEU A 743 28.52 22.34 -16.55
C LEU A 743 29.16 21.19 -17.34
N PRO A 744 30.23 21.38 -18.14
CA PRO A 744 30.85 20.26 -18.87
C PRO A 744 31.38 19.15 -17.95
N GLU A 745 32.10 19.50 -16.87
CA GLU A 745 32.64 18.52 -15.93
C GLU A 745 31.53 17.86 -15.09
N ALA A 746 30.52 18.65 -14.68
CA ALA A 746 29.35 18.11 -13.99
C ALA A 746 28.58 17.12 -14.87
N LEU A 747 28.43 17.41 -16.17
CA LEU A 747 27.75 16.53 -17.12
C LEU A 747 28.55 15.23 -17.36
N GLU A 748 29.87 15.33 -17.52
CA GLU A 748 30.74 14.15 -17.67
C GLU A 748 30.68 13.26 -16.42
N THR A 749 30.72 13.85 -15.23
CA THR A 749 30.60 13.13 -13.95
C THR A 749 29.24 12.47 -13.80
N MET A 750 28.17 13.10 -14.28
CA MET A 750 26.81 12.55 -14.25
C MET A 750 26.61 11.39 -15.25
N ILE A 751 27.28 11.43 -16.41
CA ILE A 751 27.13 10.42 -17.48
C ILE A 751 28.11 9.24 -17.32
N GLY A 752 29.29 9.48 -16.74
CA GLY A 752 30.36 8.49 -16.61
C GLY A 752 30.46 7.79 -15.26
N GLY A 753 29.45 7.98 -14.38
CA GLY A 753 29.35 7.33 -13.07
C GLY A 753 28.82 5.90 -13.13
#